data_AF-A0A2V6NM40-F1
#
_entry.id   AF-A0A2V6NM40-F1
#
_cell.length_a   1.000
_cell.length_b   1.000
_cell.length_c   1.000
_cell.angle_alpha   90.00
_cell.angle_beta   90.00
_cell.angle_gamma   90.00
#
_symmetry.space_group_name_H-M   'P 1'
#
loop_
_entity.id
_entity.type
_entity.pdbx_description
1 polymer ?
#
loop_
_entity_poly.entity_id
_entity_poly.type
_entity_poly.pdbx_seq_one_letter_code
_entity_poly.pdbx_strand_id
1 'polypeptide(L)'
;MVGMTGVPFRDTFWNVPHTVQVLLYAGALVAVGIFAYGTCQRIQLWRRGTPEQRFDRIGERLWLVAVQALGQARTLSQAYPGIMHATMFWGFLALFMGTVLATIDFDITLPLFRYKLLRGPFYLAYETVLDLFGLFFVIGLGMAVYRRFVVRPHRVDPTPRFANVLALLFLINLTGFVVEACRLAVTRPEWGPWSPVGYALGRGLLAAGMSESGLRALHLSTWGFHAVLALGFIAMIPYSYFIHLITTPLNIFFSKLTPRGAIREIANIEEADTLGVSRLAEFSWKRRLDFDACVECGRCEAACPAYLAGTRLSPKAIIVKLRRHMHGELPGPIHGALIAADELWACTTCMACVQECPASIDIVDTILDLRRYLTLSEGALPSTAPQSLQNIQRAGNPWGLPPAERLRWADGLGVPVLQEGAEVEYLYWVGCSASYDRRNQSIARAVVKILRAAGVSFAVMREERCHGEVARRLGEEYLYQTVQRENIGNLNRYRFRKIVTHCPHCFNTLKNEFPQFGGTYEVLHHSVVIDRLIKDGRFLLPRAVQRDLRAAPRGGESGAGAPARRAAPQPRAGALLRRRRRAHVDGGAVGEAREHHPRRGGARGEARRRRHRLPVLSGHVRPGTEGEGRRRDPRGQGRERAGGGEPALMRELLRILPDLARLIGRLVADPVLPRAAKIALAAAVAYLLSPIDLIPDFIPVVGILDDVLVAAIVVDGLLNYVDRGLVLKYWPGDARSLQRVASVARWLAVWVPRRVKRRVFAGR
;
A
#
# COMPACT_ATOMS: atom_id res chain seq x y z
N MET A 1 -2.66 44.19 30.11
CA MET A 1 -3.70 43.95 29.10
C MET A 1 -5.04 44.27 29.74
N VAL A 2 -5.46 45.54 29.63
CA VAL A 2 -6.75 46.05 30.13
C VAL A 2 -7.64 46.20 28.89
N GLY A 3 -8.85 45.62 28.90
CA GLY A 3 -9.88 45.91 27.88
C GLY A 3 -10.24 44.81 26.86
N MET A 4 -10.46 43.56 27.29
CA MET A 4 -11.15 42.55 26.46
C MET A 4 -12.36 41.96 27.20
N THR A 5 -13.28 42.83 27.63
CA THR A 5 -14.58 42.38 28.15
C THR A 5 -15.45 41.95 26.97
N GLY A 6 -15.75 40.65 26.87
CA GLY A 6 -16.71 40.09 25.90
C GLY A 6 -16.11 39.28 24.74
N VAL A 7 -14.78 39.14 24.63
CA VAL A 7 -14.17 38.25 23.64
C VAL A 7 -13.88 36.90 24.28
N PRO A 8 -14.35 35.77 23.72
CA PRO A 8 -14.03 34.44 24.24
C PRO A 8 -12.53 34.16 24.27
N PHE A 9 -11.98 33.77 25.42
CA PHE A 9 -10.63 33.23 25.53
C PHE A 9 -10.46 32.45 26.85
N ARG A 10 -9.32 31.76 26.98
CA ARG A 10 -8.87 31.12 28.22
C ARG A 10 -7.47 31.58 28.60
N ASP A 11 -7.24 31.74 29.90
CA ASP A 11 -5.89 31.81 30.48
C ASP A 11 -5.29 30.41 30.58
N THR A 12 -4.16 30.19 29.89
CA THR A 12 -3.54 28.87 29.70
C THR A 12 -3.11 28.22 31.01
N PHE A 13 -2.60 29.02 31.96
CA PHE A 13 -2.07 28.56 33.25
C PHE A 13 -2.92 29.02 34.43
N TRP A 14 -4.22 29.25 34.22
CA TRP A 14 -5.15 29.59 35.28
C TRP A 14 -5.01 28.62 36.48
N ASN A 15 -4.84 29.16 37.69
CA ASN A 15 -4.68 28.37 38.92
C ASN A 15 -3.47 27.40 38.91
N VAL A 16 -2.41 27.70 38.14
CA VAL A 16 -1.13 26.96 38.11
C VAL A 16 0.02 27.89 38.54
N PRO A 17 0.65 27.66 39.71
CA PRO A 17 1.78 28.46 40.18
C PRO A 17 2.98 28.44 39.22
N HIS A 18 3.74 29.53 39.15
CA HIS A 18 4.93 29.63 38.30
C HIS A 18 5.96 28.51 38.55
N THR A 19 6.13 28.08 39.80
CA THR A 19 7.00 26.95 40.16
C THR A 19 6.60 25.67 39.44
N VAL A 20 5.30 25.38 39.35
CA VAL A 20 4.75 24.21 38.64
C VAL A 20 4.92 24.35 37.13
N GLN A 21 4.81 25.57 36.58
CA GLN A 21 5.08 25.84 35.17
C GLN A 21 6.55 25.56 34.82
N VAL A 22 7.50 26.01 35.63
CA VAL A 22 8.94 25.71 35.45
C VAL A 22 9.19 24.20 35.47
N LEU A 23 8.57 23.48 36.42
CA LEU A 23 8.68 22.02 36.49
C LEU A 23 8.10 21.33 35.26
N LEU A 24 7.01 21.83 34.67
CA LEU A 24 6.45 21.32 33.42
C LEU A 24 7.49 21.39 32.29
N TYR A 25 8.11 22.56 32.06
CA TYR A 25 9.09 22.71 30.97
C TYR A 25 10.37 21.89 31.22
N ALA A 26 10.85 21.85 32.46
CA ALA A 26 11.98 21.00 32.81
C ALA A 26 11.67 19.51 32.56
N GLY A 27 10.50 19.05 32.98
CA GLY A 27 10.01 17.69 32.70
C GLY A 27 9.84 17.43 31.21
N ALA A 28 9.37 18.41 30.44
CA ALA A 28 9.19 18.31 28.99
C ALA A 28 10.53 18.10 28.27
N LEU A 29 11.59 18.83 28.66
CA LEU A 29 12.93 18.64 28.12
C LEU A 29 13.46 17.23 28.38
N VAL A 30 13.27 16.72 29.60
CA VAL A 30 13.65 15.34 29.95
C VAL A 30 12.86 14.32 29.12
N ALA A 31 11.54 14.49 29.01
CA ALA A 31 10.68 13.58 28.25
C ALA A 31 11.06 13.55 26.76
N VAL A 32 11.33 14.71 26.16
CA VAL A 32 11.79 14.83 24.77
C VAL A 32 13.17 14.20 24.59
N GLY A 33 14.09 14.37 25.56
CA GLY A 33 15.41 13.73 25.53
C GLY A 33 15.31 12.19 25.54
N ILE A 34 14.49 11.63 26.42
CA ILE A 34 14.24 10.18 26.49
C ILE A 34 13.59 9.67 25.20
N PHE A 35 12.58 10.39 24.71
CA PHE A 35 11.91 10.10 23.44
C PHE A 35 12.91 10.05 22.27
N ALA A 36 13.72 11.10 22.11
CA ALA A 36 14.69 11.21 21.04
C ALA A 36 15.75 10.10 21.12
N TYR A 37 16.28 9.82 22.30
CA TYR A 37 17.24 8.73 22.51
C TYR A 37 16.65 7.37 22.13
N GLY A 38 15.44 7.04 22.59
CA GLY A 38 14.77 5.80 22.25
C GLY A 38 14.47 5.67 20.75
N THR A 39 14.01 6.74 20.10
CA THR A 39 13.82 6.74 18.64
C THR A 39 15.15 6.53 17.90
N CYS A 40 16.24 7.16 18.35
CA CYS A 40 17.57 6.96 17.79
C CYS A 40 18.04 5.49 17.92
N GLN A 41 17.81 4.85 19.06
CA GLN A 41 18.10 3.42 19.25
C GLN A 41 17.33 2.54 18.24
N ARG A 42 16.04 2.83 18.02
CA ARG A 42 15.22 2.13 17.01
C ARG A 42 15.81 2.31 15.61
N ILE A 43 16.16 3.53 15.23
CA ILE A 43 16.76 3.84 13.92
C ILE A 43 18.09 3.10 13.74
N GLN A 44 18.93 3.04 14.78
CA GLN A 44 20.19 2.30 14.73
C GLN A 44 19.96 0.80 14.50
N LEU A 45 18.95 0.20 15.13
CA LEU A 45 18.60 -1.20 14.87
C LEU A 45 18.24 -1.43 13.41
N TRP A 46 17.46 -0.54 12.79
CA TRP A 46 17.10 -0.67 11.38
C TRP A 46 18.31 -0.47 10.46
N ARG A 47 19.15 0.55 10.72
CA ARG A 47 20.29 0.93 9.88
C ARG A 47 21.42 -0.10 9.80
N ARG A 48 21.49 -1.08 10.71
CA ARG A 48 22.44 -2.20 10.60
C ARG A 48 22.06 -3.23 9.52
N GLY A 49 20.90 -3.07 8.86
CA GLY A 49 20.52 -3.88 7.71
C GLY A 49 21.18 -3.45 6.41
N THR A 50 21.10 -4.28 5.38
CA THR A 50 21.65 -3.97 4.05
C THR A 50 20.98 -2.75 3.40
N PRO A 51 21.66 -2.01 2.51
CA PRO A 51 21.07 -0.89 1.80
C PRO A 51 19.89 -1.32 0.90
N GLU A 52 18.83 -0.50 0.89
CA GLU A 52 17.70 -0.67 -0.03
C GLU A 52 17.14 0.72 -0.40
N GLN A 53 16.96 0.97 -1.69
CA GLN A 53 16.46 2.28 -2.16
C GLN A 53 14.94 2.36 -2.03
N ARG A 54 14.45 3.27 -1.18
CA ARG A 54 13.01 3.56 -0.99
C ARG A 54 12.71 5.06 -0.96
N PHE A 55 13.61 5.89 -1.48
CA PHE A 55 13.51 7.35 -1.51
C PHE A 55 13.03 7.91 -2.87
N ASP A 56 12.66 7.04 -3.80
CA ASP A 56 12.05 7.40 -5.09
C ASP A 56 10.59 7.85 -4.93
N ARG A 57 10.05 8.61 -5.90
CA ARG A 57 8.62 8.96 -6.01
C ARG A 57 7.98 9.48 -4.71
N ILE A 58 8.63 10.45 -4.09
CA ILE A 58 8.22 11.03 -2.78
C ILE A 58 6.75 11.45 -2.78
N GLY A 59 6.25 12.07 -3.86
CA GLY A 59 4.83 12.49 -3.96
C GLY A 59 3.84 11.32 -3.84
N GLU A 60 4.09 10.19 -4.50
CA GLU A 60 3.26 8.99 -4.38
C GLU A 60 3.32 8.41 -2.95
N ARG A 61 4.48 8.46 -2.30
CA ARG A 61 4.67 7.98 -0.92
C ARG A 61 3.95 8.85 0.10
N LEU A 62 4.04 10.17 -0.03
CA LEU A 62 3.29 11.11 0.80
C LEU A 62 1.79 10.91 0.61
N TRP A 63 1.32 10.69 -0.61
CA TRP A 63 -0.07 10.35 -0.88
C TRP A 63 -0.49 9.04 -0.19
N LEU A 64 0.37 8.02 -0.21
CA LEU A 64 0.10 6.78 0.52
C LEU A 64 -0.03 7.01 2.02
N VAL A 65 0.82 7.84 2.63
CA VAL A 65 0.70 8.23 4.04
C VAL A 65 -0.61 8.96 4.29
N ALA A 66 -0.97 9.94 3.46
CA ALA A 66 -2.22 10.66 3.58
C ALA A 66 -3.44 9.71 3.52
N VAL A 67 -3.47 8.78 2.57
CA VAL A 67 -4.61 7.85 2.40
C VAL A 67 -4.64 6.75 3.46
N GLN A 68 -3.48 6.18 3.82
CA GLN A 68 -3.41 4.97 4.64
C GLN A 68 -3.15 5.26 6.13
N ALA A 69 -2.38 6.29 6.46
CA ALA A 69 -2.11 6.68 7.85
C ALA A 69 -3.17 7.67 8.37
N LEU A 70 -3.38 8.79 7.68
CA LEU A 70 -4.38 9.80 8.08
C LEU A 70 -5.80 9.32 7.73
N GLY A 71 -6.04 9.00 6.45
CA GLY A 71 -7.36 8.55 5.96
C GLY A 71 -7.74 7.13 6.39
N GLN A 72 -6.80 6.35 6.94
CA GLN A 72 -7.03 5.02 7.48
C GLN A 72 -7.74 4.03 6.54
N ALA A 73 -7.58 4.18 5.22
CA ALA A 73 -8.39 3.44 4.23
C ALA A 73 -8.37 1.91 4.42
N ARG A 74 -7.20 1.31 4.70
CA ARG A 74 -7.10 -0.14 5.01
C ARG A 74 -7.63 -0.52 6.39
N THR A 75 -7.51 0.36 7.38
CA THR A 75 -8.03 0.09 8.73
C THR A 75 -9.56 0.11 8.72
N LEU A 76 -10.16 1.07 8.01
CA LEU A 76 -11.60 1.25 7.81
C LEU A 76 -12.25 0.18 6.93
N SER A 77 -11.47 -0.67 6.24
CA SER A 77 -12.01 -1.79 5.45
C SER A 77 -12.76 -2.84 6.29
N GLN A 78 -12.55 -2.85 7.62
CA GLN A 78 -13.31 -3.67 8.56
C GLN A 78 -14.08 -2.75 9.51
N ALA A 79 -15.41 -2.82 9.48
CA ALA A 79 -16.29 -1.85 10.15
C ALA A 79 -15.96 -1.64 11.63
N TYR A 80 -16.11 -2.65 12.49
CA TYR A 80 -15.91 -2.48 13.93
C TYR A 80 -14.48 -2.02 14.32
N PRO A 81 -13.40 -2.76 13.98
CA PRO A 81 -12.05 -2.33 14.37
C PRO A 81 -11.60 -1.05 13.64
N GLY A 82 -12.19 -0.75 12.48
CA GLY A 82 -11.98 0.48 11.74
C GLY A 82 -12.54 1.69 12.47
N ILE A 83 -13.83 1.66 12.82
CA ILE A 83 -14.49 2.75 13.58
C ILE A 83 -13.82 2.95 14.93
N MET A 84 -13.57 1.86 15.66
CA MET A 84 -12.85 1.88 16.94
C MET A 84 -11.50 2.59 16.83
N HIS A 85 -10.70 2.27 15.80
CA HIS A 85 -9.39 2.90 15.63
C HIS A 85 -9.52 4.35 15.12
N ALA A 86 -10.50 4.66 14.28
CA ALA A 86 -10.70 6.00 13.75
C ALA A 86 -11.10 7.00 14.84
N THR A 87 -12.03 6.63 15.74
CA THR A 87 -12.43 7.50 16.86
C THR A 87 -11.29 7.70 17.86
N MET A 88 -10.49 6.66 18.11
CA MET A 88 -9.27 6.79 18.92
C MET A 88 -8.22 7.68 18.24
N PHE A 89 -7.94 7.44 16.95
CA PHE A 89 -6.88 8.16 16.25
C PHE A 89 -7.20 9.64 16.06
N TRP A 90 -8.39 9.96 15.55
CA TRP A 90 -8.78 11.35 15.34
C TRP A 90 -9.04 12.07 16.65
N GLY A 91 -9.56 11.36 17.67
CA GLY A 91 -9.65 11.85 19.04
C GLY A 91 -8.29 12.28 19.59
N PHE A 92 -7.31 11.36 19.54
CA PHE A 92 -5.94 11.65 19.96
C PHE A 92 -5.28 12.76 19.14
N LEU A 93 -5.45 12.74 17.81
CA LEU A 93 -4.84 13.73 16.92
C LEU A 93 -5.40 15.14 17.18
N ALA A 94 -6.72 15.26 17.38
CA ALA A 94 -7.34 16.54 17.72
C ALA A 94 -6.83 17.06 19.05
N LEU A 95 -6.79 16.23 20.10
CA LEU A 95 -6.24 16.59 21.42
C LEU A 95 -4.77 17.00 21.33
N PHE A 96 -3.95 16.25 20.60
CA PHE A 96 -2.54 16.57 20.39
C PHE A 96 -2.36 17.90 19.64
N MET A 97 -3.10 18.12 18.54
CA MET A 97 -3.09 19.39 17.81
C MET A 97 -3.60 20.54 18.69
N GLY A 98 -4.55 20.27 19.58
CA GLY A 98 -5.00 21.19 20.61
C GLY A 98 -3.85 21.68 21.49
N THR A 99 -3.10 20.74 22.06
CA THR A 99 -1.90 21.03 22.86
C THR A 99 -0.86 21.81 22.06
N VAL A 100 -0.59 21.42 20.81
CA VAL A 100 0.35 22.14 19.93
C VAL A 100 -0.11 23.59 19.69
N LEU A 101 -1.39 23.81 19.42
CA LEU A 101 -1.95 25.15 19.23
C LEU A 101 -1.90 25.97 20.52
N ALA A 102 -2.13 25.37 21.69
CA ALA A 102 -2.00 26.04 22.98
C ALA A 102 -0.56 26.45 23.28
N THR A 103 0.42 25.60 22.96
CA THR A 103 1.86 25.92 23.02
C THR A 103 2.20 27.05 22.04
N ILE A 104 1.71 27.01 20.79
CA ILE A 104 1.93 28.09 19.83
C ILE A 104 1.29 29.41 20.32
N ASP A 105 0.09 29.37 20.91
CA ASP A 105 -0.57 30.53 21.50
C ASP A 105 0.30 31.16 22.59
N PHE A 106 0.68 30.36 23.60
CA PHE A 106 1.30 30.86 24.82
C PHE A 106 2.81 31.07 24.70
N ASP A 107 3.55 30.17 24.05
CA ASP A 107 5.01 30.17 24.03
C ASP A 107 5.61 30.93 22.84
N ILE A 108 4.84 31.13 21.77
CA ILE A 108 5.33 31.71 20.51
C ILE A 108 4.59 32.99 20.16
N THR A 109 3.28 32.91 19.89
CA THR A 109 2.53 34.04 19.34
C THR A 109 2.33 35.17 20.34
N LEU A 110 1.99 34.86 21.58
CA LEU A 110 1.80 35.86 22.62
C LEU A 110 3.12 36.56 23.03
N PRO A 111 4.26 35.88 23.25
CA PRO A 111 5.49 36.54 23.66
C PRO A 111 6.18 37.29 22.51
N LEU A 112 6.27 36.68 21.32
CA LEU A 112 7.02 37.24 20.19
C LEU A 112 6.24 38.28 19.40
N PHE A 113 4.93 38.07 19.21
CA PHE A 113 4.10 38.90 18.34
C PHE A 113 3.02 39.68 19.11
N ARG A 114 2.92 39.51 20.44
CA ARG A 114 1.86 40.12 21.27
C ARG A 114 0.45 39.80 20.77
N TYR A 115 0.31 38.67 20.07
CA TYR A 115 -0.92 38.24 19.44
C TYR A 115 -1.44 36.98 20.12
N LYS A 116 -2.68 37.00 20.58
CA LYS A 116 -3.37 35.81 21.11
C LYS A 116 -4.11 35.12 19.97
N LEU A 117 -3.63 33.94 19.59
CA LEU A 117 -4.21 33.08 18.57
C LEU A 117 -5.55 32.49 19.02
N LEU A 118 -5.60 31.95 20.23
CA LEU A 118 -6.80 31.30 20.80
C LEU A 118 -7.72 32.33 21.46
N ARG A 119 -8.43 33.11 20.63
CA ARG A 119 -9.46 34.06 21.05
C ARG A 119 -10.66 34.09 20.10
N GLY A 120 -11.79 34.63 20.55
CA GLY A 120 -12.98 34.85 19.74
C GLY A 120 -13.63 33.55 19.24
N PRO A 121 -14.29 33.57 18.07
CA PRO A 121 -14.90 32.39 17.46
C PRO A 121 -13.94 31.22 17.25
N PHE A 122 -12.66 31.48 16.98
CA PHE A 122 -11.65 30.44 16.80
C PHE A 122 -11.41 29.66 18.10
N TYR A 123 -11.36 30.35 19.24
CA TYR A 123 -11.26 29.71 20.55
C TYR A 123 -12.50 28.85 20.87
N LEU A 124 -13.71 29.32 20.53
CA LEU A 124 -14.94 28.54 20.73
C LEU A 124 -14.93 27.24 19.90
N ALA A 125 -14.54 27.32 18.63
CA ALA A 125 -14.40 26.15 17.77
C ALA A 125 -13.33 25.19 18.30
N TYR A 126 -12.18 25.71 18.72
CA TYR A 126 -11.11 24.94 19.36
C TYR A 126 -11.63 24.19 20.59
N GLU A 127 -12.34 24.87 21.50
CA GLU A 127 -12.87 24.30 22.74
C GLU A 127 -13.87 23.17 22.45
N THR A 128 -14.83 23.41 21.55
CA THR A 128 -15.80 22.37 21.15
C THR A 128 -15.15 21.18 20.46
N VAL A 129 -14.20 21.42 19.56
CA VAL A 129 -13.49 20.33 18.86
C VAL A 129 -12.75 19.47 19.86
N LEU A 130 -11.97 20.05 20.78
CA LEU A 130 -11.21 19.26 21.75
C LEU A 130 -12.13 18.47 22.70
N ASP A 131 -13.22 19.07 23.15
CA ASP A 131 -14.16 18.46 24.07
C ASP A 131 -14.90 17.27 23.43
N LEU A 132 -15.44 17.44 22.21
CA LEU A 132 -16.12 16.38 21.47
C LEU A 132 -15.17 15.26 21.02
N PHE A 133 -13.98 15.60 20.53
CA PHE A 133 -13.00 14.60 20.12
C PHE A 133 -12.38 13.87 21.31
N GLY A 134 -12.30 14.50 22.48
CA GLY A 134 -12.05 13.83 23.75
C GLY A 134 -13.10 12.76 24.05
N LEU A 135 -14.39 13.07 23.84
CA LEU A 135 -15.47 12.11 24.05
C LEU A 135 -15.38 10.94 23.05
N PHE A 136 -15.13 11.24 21.77
CA PHE A 136 -14.91 10.20 20.76
C PHE A 136 -13.72 9.30 21.10
N PHE A 137 -12.66 9.87 21.69
CA PHE A 137 -11.51 9.11 22.16
C PHE A 137 -11.91 8.12 23.27
N VAL A 138 -12.68 8.53 24.27
CA VAL A 138 -13.21 7.65 25.33
C VAL A 138 -14.09 6.53 24.74
N ILE A 139 -14.98 6.87 23.81
CA ILE A 139 -15.84 5.88 23.14
C ILE A 139 -14.98 4.84 22.42
N GLY A 140 -13.96 5.28 21.67
CA GLY A 140 -13.02 4.41 20.99
C GLY A 140 -12.24 3.50 21.94
N LEU A 141 -11.77 4.04 23.08
CA LEU A 141 -11.13 3.25 24.13
C LEU A 141 -12.08 2.19 24.72
N GLY A 142 -13.34 2.55 24.99
CA GLY A 142 -14.37 1.61 25.45
C GLY A 142 -14.61 0.49 24.44
N MET A 143 -14.71 0.82 23.15
CA MET A 143 -14.81 -0.18 22.07
C MET A 143 -13.59 -1.10 22.01
N ALA A 144 -12.38 -0.57 22.28
CA ALA A 144 -11.15 -1.35 22.32
C ALA A 144 -11.09 -2.31 23.51
N VAL A 145 -11.50 -1.85 24.70
CA VAL A 145 -11.63 -2.67 25.91
C VAL A 145 -12.65 -3.79 25.68
N TYR A 146 -13.85 -3.47 25.20
CA TYR A 146 -14.89 -4.45 24.91
C TYR A 146 -14.41 -5.51 23.92
N ARG A 147 -13.81 -5.10 22.81
CA ARG A 147 -13.30 -6.04 21.81
C ARG A 147 -12.19 -6.94 22.34
N ARG A 148 -11.29 -6.40 23.16
CA ARG A 148 -10.11 -7.14 23.63
C ARG A 148 -10.44 -8.09 24.79
N PHE A 149 -11.22 -7.64 25.76
CA PHE A 149 -11.44 -8.37 27.02
C PHE A 149 -12.79 -9.07 27.11
N VAL A 150 -13.79 -8.67 26.31
CA VAL A 150 -15.11 -9.33 26.26
C VAL A 150 -15.22 -10.24 25.04
N VAL A 151 -15.08 -9.70 23.82
CA VAL A 151 -15.23 -10.47 22.57
C VAL A 151 -14.08 -11.46 22.34
N ARG A 152 -12.86 -11.11 22.77
CA ARG A 152 -11.63 -11.94 22.70
C ARG A 152 -11.44 -12.69 21.36
N PRO A 153 -11.32 -12.00 20.22
CA PRO A 153 -11.05 -12.67 18.95
C PRO A 153 -9.73 -13.46 19.04
N HIS A 154 -9.73 -14.73 18.61
CA HIS A 154 -8.57 -15.66 18.67
C HIS A 154 -7.23 -15.10 18.17
N ARG A 155 -7.27 -14.13 17.24
CA ARG A 155 -6.09 -13.50 16.63
C ARG A 155 -5.51 -12.30 17.40
N VAL A 156 -6.21 -11.84 18.43
CA VAL A 156 -5.86 -10.67 19.26
C VAL A 156 -5.44 -11.17 20.62
N ASP A 157 -4.27 -10.72 21.06
CA ASP A 157 -3.74 -11.09 22.36
C ASP A 157 -4.56 -10.44 23.52
N PRO A 158 -5.19 -11.24 24.39
CA PRO A 158 -5.98 -10.74 25.52
C PRO A 158 -5.15 -10.49 26.79
N THR A 159 -3.82 -10.59 26.75
CA THR A 159 -2.97 -10.41 27.93
C THR A 159 -3.07 -9.01 28.55
N PRO A 160 -2.85 -8.89 29.88
CA PRO A 160 -2.91 -7.61 30.60
C PRO A 160 -1.93 -6.54 30.10
N ARG A 161 -0.89 -6.92 29.33
CA ARG A 161 0.09 -5.97 28.77
C ARG A 161 -0.56 -4.84 27.95
N PHE A 162 -1.71 -5.11 27.34
CA PHE A 162 -2.49 -4.10 26.62
C PHE A 162 -3.48 -3.32 27.50
N ALA A 163 -3.84 -3.83 28.69
CA ALA A 163 -4.72 -3.14 29.63
C ALA A 163 -4.04 -1.86 30.15
N ASN A 164 -2.76 -1.94 30.50
CA ASN A 164 -1.99 -0.79 31.00
C ASN A 164 -1.92 0.35 29.98
N VAL A 165 -1.76 0.00 28.70
CA VAL A 165 -1.73 0.97 27.58
C VAL A 165 -3.08 1.69 27.46
N LEU A 166 -4.19 0.95 27.51
CA LEU A 166 -5.54 1.52 27.42
C LEU A 166 -5.88 2.36 28.66
N ALA A 167 -5.48 1.89 29.85
CA ALA A 167 -5.68 2.61 31.10
C ALA A 167 -4.93 3.94 31.12
N LEU A 168 -3.67 3.97 30.67
CA LEU A 168 -2.90 5.22 30.58
C LEU A 168 -3.58 6.24 29.65
N LEU A 169 -3.99 5.82 28.46
CA LEU A 169 -4.69 6.71 27.51
C LEU A 169 -6.02 7.22 28.08
N PHE A 170 -6.77 6.36 28.78
CA PHE A 170 -8.00 6.74 29.45
C PHE A 170 -7.75 7.75 30.56
N LEU A 171 -6.74 7.52 31.42
CA LEU A 171 -6.41 8.41 32.54
C LEU A 171 -5.93 9.78 32.04
N ILE A 172 -5.10 9.86 31.01
CA ILE A 172 -4.70 11.13 30.40
C ILE A 172 -5.94 11.90 29.92
N ASN A 173 -6.86 11.24 29.23
CA ASN A 173 -8.03 11.92 28.69
C ASN A 173 -9.04 12.32 29.79
N LEU A 174 -9.28 11.44 30.77
CA LEU A 174 -10.16 11.71 31.91
C LEU A 174 -9.65 12.89 32.75
N THR A 175 -8.35 12.93 33.05
CA THR A 175 -7.75 14.03 33.80
C THR A 175 -7.85 15.35 33.06
N GLY A 176 -7.78 15.36 31.72
CA GLY A 176 -8.04 16.54 30.90
C GLY A 176 -9.46 17.09 31.07
N PHE A 177 -10.47 16.21 31.05
CA PHE A 177 -11.86 16.61 31.31
C PHE A 177 -12.08 17.15 32.73
N VAL A 178 -11.44 16.54 33.74
CA VAL A 178 -11.55 17.01 35.13
C VAL A 178 -10.89 18.37 35.31
N VAL A 179 -9.73 18.62 34.69
CA VAL A 179 -9.08 19.94 34.69
C VAL A 179 -10.01 21.00 34.10
N GLU A 180 -10.59 20.73 32.92
CA GLU A 180 -11.50 21.66 32.26
C GLU A 180 -12.78 21.89 33.08
N ALA A 181 -13.37 20.83 33.64
CA ALA A 181 -14.55 20.90 34.48
C ALA A 181 -14.33 21.77 35.74
N CYS A 182 -13.22 21.60 36.44
CA CYS A 182 -12.90 22.42 37.61
C CYS A 182 -12.71 23.90 37.23
N ARG A 183 -12.04 24.17 36.09
CA ARG A 183 -11.86 25.53 35.56
C ARG A 183 -13.21 26.18 35.27
N LEU A 184 -14.09 25.51 34.54
CA LEU A 184 -15.41 26.04 34.16
C LEU A 184 -16.33 26.24 35.39
N ALA A 185 -16.27 25.34 36.37
CA ALA A 185 -17.07 25.42 37.59
C ALA A 185 -16.73 26.67 38.45
N VAL A 186 -15.45 27.07 38.47
CA VAL A 186 -14.96 28.23 39.22
C VAL A 186 -15.05 29.52 38.41
N THR A 187 -14.55 29.52 37.16
CA THR A 187 -14.46 30.75 36.34
C THR A 187 -15.80 31.17 35.73
N ARG A 188 -16.73 30.23 35.54
CA ARG A 188 -18.11 30.45 35.04
C ARG A 188 -18.18 31.41 33.84
N PRO A 189 -17.38 31.22 32.78
CA PRO A 189 -17.46 32.08 31.59
C PRO A 189 -18.80 31.87 30.87
N GLU A 190 -19.31 32.92 30.22
CA GLU A 190 -20.57 32.86 29.45
C GLU A 190 -20.54 31.80 28.34
N TRP A 191 -19.36 31.55 27.77
CA TRP A 191 -19.13 30.55 26.72
C TRP A 191 -18.80 29.14 27.25
N GLY A 192 -18.87 28.89 28.56
CA GLY A 192 -18.63 27.56 29.13
C GLY A 192 -19.37 26.40 28.43
N PRO A 193 -20.62 26.57 27.94
CA PRO A 193 -21.33 25.52 27.19
C PRO A 193 -20.65 25.06 25.88
N TRP A 194 -19.65 25.77 25.35
CA TRP A 194 -18.87 25.34 24.19
C TRP A 194 -17.88 24.19 24.50
N SER A 195 -17.65 23.86 25.77
CA SER A 195 -17.05 22.59 26.23
C SER A 195 -18.16 21.73 26.85
N PRO A 196 -19.02 21.05 26.08
CA PRO A 196 -20.22 20.42 26.61
C PRO A 196 -19.95 19.36 27.69
N VAL A 197 -18.92 18.52 27.54
CA VAL A 197 -18.54 17.49 28.50
C VAL A 197 -17.89 18.12 29.73
N GLY A 198 -16.90 19.00 29.55
CA GLY A 198 -16.27 19.73 30.66
C GLY A 198 -17.29 20.53 31.47
N TYR A 199 -18.22 21.23 30.79
CA TYR A 199 -19.28 22.02 31.40
C TYR A 199 -20.27 21.14 32.18
N ALA A 200 -20.74 20.04 31.60
CA ALA A 200 -21.65 19.12 32.29
C ALA A 200 -20.99 18.52 33.54
N LEU A 201 -19.73 18.09 33.44
CA LEU A 201 -18.96 17.61 34.59
C LEU A 201 -18.78 18.70 35.66
N GLY A 202 -18.44 19.92 35.25
CA GLY A 202 -18.30 21.06 36.17
C GLY A 202 -19.59 21.38 36.92
N ARG A 203 -20.74 21.36 36.23
CA ARG A 203 -22.07 21.50 36.86
C ARG A 203 -22.36 20.35 37.82
N GLY A 204 -21.95 19.12 37.49
CA GLY A 204 -22.04 17.96 38.37
C GLY A 204 -21.22 18.12 39.64
N LEU A 205 -19.98 18.61 39.56
CA LEU A 205 -19.12 18.86 40.74
C LEU A 205 -19.73 19.93 41.66
N LEU A 206 -20.33 20.98 41.09
CA LEU A 206 -21.05 22.00 41.88
C LEU A 206 -22.31 21.41 42.54
N ALA A 207 -23.07 20.59 41.81
CA ALA A 207 -24.25 19.91 42.35
C ALA A 207 -23.90 18.92 43.47
N ALA A 208 -22.70 18.32 43.41
CA ALA A 208 -22.15 17.48 44.47
C ALA A 208 -21.66 18.27 45.70
N GLY A 209 -21.82 19.59 45.74
CA GLY A 209 -21.50 20.43 46.89
C GLY A 209 -20.01 20.77 47.05
N MET A 210 -19.20 20.63 45.99
CA MET A 210 -17.78 20.99 46.07
C MET A 210 -17.60 22.50 46.24
N SER A 211 -16.83 22.89 47.27
CA SER A 211 -16.45 24.29 47.51
C SER A 211 -15.50 24.80 46.42
N GLU A 212 -15.44 26.12 46.23
CA GLU A 212 -14.47 26.72 45.31
C GLU A 212 -13.02 26.35 45.66
N SER A 213 -12.67 26.33 46.95
CA SER A 213 -11.35 25.90 47.42
C SER A 213 -11.05 24.45 47.05
N GLY A 214 -12.04 23.57 47.19
CA GLY A 214 -11.94 22.17 46.76
C GLY A 214 -11.73 22.03 45.25
N LEU A 215 -12.47 22.80 44.44
CA LEU A 215 -12.33 22.80 42.98
C LEU A 215 -10.96 23.32 42.52
N ARG A 216 -10.44 24.37 43.15
CA ARG A 216 -9.09 24.89 42.85
C ARG A 216 -8.00 23.89 43.24
N ALA A 217 -8.14 23.21 44.38
CA ALA A 217 -7.20 22.17 44.80
C ALA A 217 -7.25 20.95 43.87
N LEU A 218 -8.45 20.50 43.49
CA LEU A 218 -8.65 19.42 42.54
C LEU A 218 -8.09 19.77 41.16
N HIS A 219 -8.31 21.00 40.68
CA HIS A 219 -7.72 21.50 39.43
C HIS A 219 -6.19 21.39 39.47
N LEU A 220 -5.53 21.99 40.47
CA LEU A 220 -4.07 22.04 40.52
C LEU A 220 -3.45 20.64 40.62
N SER A 221 -3.99 19.79 41.49
CA SER A 221 -3.52 18.41 41.65
C SER A 221 -3.71 17.58 40.38
N THR A 222 -4.89 17.65 39.76
CA THR A 222 -5.19 16.92 38.53
C THR A 222 -4.37 17.45 37.36
N TRP A 223 -4.14 18.76 37.27
CA TRP A 223 -3.31 19.38 36.25
C TRP A 223 -1.86 18.87 36.34
N GLY A 224 -1.27 18.87 37.54
CA GLY A 224 0.08 18.36 37.76
C GLY A 224 0.19 16.86 37.44
N PHE A 225 -0.78 16.08 37.88
CA PHE A 225 -0.85 14.65 37.56
C PHE A 225 -1.01 14.39 36.05
N HIS A 226 -1.89 15.14 35.38
CA HIS A 226 -2.06 15.08 33.93
C HIS A 226 -0.75 15.39 33.19
N ALA A 227 -0.02 16.43 33.61
CA ALA A 227 1.28 16.77 33.05
C ALA A 227 2.28 15.62 33.18
N VAL A 228 2.38 14.99 34.36
CA VAL A 228 3.25 13.81 34.57
C VAL A 228 2.85 12.64 33.67
N LEU A 229 1.55 12.35 33.56
CA LEU A 229 1.06 11.28 32.68
C LEU A 229 1.36 11.56 31.20
N ALA A 230 1.13 12.79 30.74
CA ALA A 230 1.35 13.18 29.35
C ALA A 230 2.85 13.18 28.98
N LEU A 231 3.71 13.72 29.84
CA LEU A 231 5.16 13.70 29.65
C LEU A 231 5.72 12.27 29.72
N GLY A 232 5.25 11.47 30.68
CA GLY A 232 5.58 10.06 30.77
C GLY A 232 5.15 9.28 29.51
N PHE A 233 3.96 9.57 28.99
CA PHE A 233 3.48 9.01 27.72
C PHE A 233 4.42 9.35 26.56
N ILE A 234 4.86 10.61 26.41
CA ILE A 234 5.81 11.01 25.37
C ILE A 234 7.13 10.24 25.50
N ALA A 235 7.70 10.21 26.71
CA ALA A 235 8.97 9.53 26.97
C ALA A 235 8.91 8.02 26.68
N MET A 236 7.77 7.36 26.92
CA MET A 236 7.63 5.92 26.72
C MET A 236 7.30 5.49 25.28
N ILE A 237 6.99 6.42 24.36
CA ILE A 237 6.63 6.09 22.97
C ILE A 237 7.63 5.11 22.33
N PRO A 238 8.95 5.37 22.31
CA PRO A 238 9.91 4.48 21.66
C PRO A 238 10.13 3.13 22.35
N TYR A 239 9.64 2.96 23.58
CA TYR A 239 9.86 1.75 24.39
C TYR A 239 8.59 0.90 24.55
N SER A 240 7.48 1.32 23.97
CA SER A 240 6.17 0.71 24.16
C SER A 240 5.46 0.45 22.84
N TYR A 241 4.23 -0.09 22.90
CA TYR A 241 3.39 -0.29 21.72
C TYR A 241 3.05 1.02 21.00
N PHE A 242 3.20 2.18 21.64
CA PHE A 242 2.98 3.49 21.02
C PHE A 242 4.00 3.83 19.94
N ILE A 243 5.12 3.11 19.82
CA ILE A 243 6.07 3.30 18.71
C ILE A 243 5.40 3.20 17.34
N HIS A 244 4.25 2.52 17.24
CA HIS A 244 3.46 2.46 16.01
C HIS A 244 2.98 3.82 15.50
N LEU A 245 2.88 4.85 16.37
CA LEU A 245 2.60 6.24 15.99
C LEU A 245 3.67 6.78 15.03
N ILE A 246 4.90 6.25 15.11
CA ILE A 246 6.03 6.62 14.25
C ILE A 246 6.25 5.55 13.19
N THR A 247 6.37 4.27 13.58
CA THR A 247 6.80 3.21 12.66
C THR A 247 5.76 2.89 11.61
N THR A 248 4.46 3.00 11.90
CA THR A 248 3.41 2.73 10.91
C THR A 248 3.40 3.74 9.76
N PRO A 249 3.29 5.07 9.98
CA PRO A 249 3.35 6.04 8.89
C PRO A 249 4.70 6.00 8.16
N LEU A 250 5.81 5.79 8.88
CA LEU A 250 7.13 5.65 8.27
C LEU A 250 7.20 4.42 7.35
N ASN A 251 6.64 3.29 7.78
CA ASN A 251 6.64 2.06 6.98
C ASN A 251 5.72 2.15 5.76
N ILE A 252 4.58 2.85 5.90
CA ILE A 252 3.70 3.19 4.77
C ILE A 252 4.45 4.05 3.75
N PHE A 253 5.16 5.09 4.22
CA PHE A 253 5.96 5.96 3.35
C PHE A 253 6.99 5.15 2.55
N PHE A 254 7.73 4.25 3.21
CA PHE A 254 8.73 3.41 2.56
C PHE A 254 8.20 2.11 1.93
N SER A 255 6.88 1.94 1.84
CA SER A 255 6.25 0.73 1.27
C SER A 255 6.66 0.47 -0.19
N LYS A 256 6.45 -0.77 -0.64
CA LYS A 256 6.84 -1.21 -1.98
C LYS A 256 5.89 -0.64 -3.03
N LEU A 257 6.45 0.15 -3.94
CA LEU A 257 5.73 0.77 -5.06
C LEU A 257 5.88 -0.01 -6.38
N THR A 258 6.68 -1.07 -6.39
CA THR A 258 6.80 -1.97 -7.56
C THR A 258 5.58 -2.90 -7.64
N PRO A 259 5.32 -3.51 -8.82
CA PRO A 259 4.19 -4.41 -8.98
C PRO A 259 4.15 -5.49 -7.90
N ARG A 260 2.97 -5.68 -7.31
CA ARG A 260 2.75 -6.68 -6.27
C ARG A 260 3.03 -8.08 -6.81
N GLY A 261 3.75 -8.88 -6.03
CA GLY A 261 4.14 -10.23 -6.42
C GLY A 261 5.42 -10.28 -7.26
N ALA A 262 6.06 -9.15 -7.59
CA ALA A 262 7.41 -9.16 -8.16
C ALA A 262 8.45 -9.40 -7.07
N ILE A 263 9.27 -10.44 -7.22
CA ILE A 263 10.40 -10.72 -6.32
C ILE A 263 11.63 -9.96 -6.81
N ARG A 264 12.45 -9.39 -5.92
CA ARG A 264 13.72 -8.75 -6.32
C ARG A 264 14.71 -9.80 -6.83
N GLU A 265 15.55 -9.45 -7.78
CA GLU A 265 16.66 -10.30 -8.20
C GLU A 265 17.78 -10.38 -7.15
N ILE A 266 18.59 -11.43 -7.23
CA ILE A 266 19.92 -11.48 -6.63
C ILE A 266 20.90 -11.14 -7.75
N ALA A 267 21.38 -9.88 -7.76
CA ALA A 267 22.34 -9.43 -8.76
C ALA A 267 23.67 -10.19 -8.61
N ASN A 268 24.32 -10.50 -9.74
CA ASN A 268 25.58 -11.25 -9.80
C ASN A 268 25.59 -12.47 -8.87
N ILE A 269 24.56 -13.32 -8.98
CA ILE A 269 24.33 -14.45 -8.06
C ILE A 269 25.54 -15.38 -7.89
N GLU A 270 26.40 -15.49 -8.90
CA GLU A 270 27.63 -16.30 -8.85
C GLU A 270 28.72 -15.69 -7.95
N GLU A 271 28.67 -14.38 -7.73
CA GLU A 271 29.61 -13.61 -6.89
C GLU A 271 28.96 -13.13 -5.58
N ALA A 272 27.70 -13.47 -5.34
CA ALA A 272 26.95 -12.95 -4.21
C ALA A 272 27.42 -13.57 -2.89
N ASP A 273 27.80 -12.73 -1.93
CA ASP A 273 28.24 -13.16 -0.60
C ASP A 273 27.19 -13.98 0.16
N THR A 274 25.89 -13.72 -0.09
CA THR A 274 24.78 -14.39 0.60
C THR A 274 23.65 -14.74 -0.36
N LEU A 275 23.23 -16.01 -0.37
CA LEU A 275 22.17 -16.54 -1.24
C LEU A 275 20.82 -16.63 -0.51
N GLY A 276 20.33 -15.49 0.00
CA GLY A 276 19.15 -15.41 0.86
C GLY A 276 19.47 -14.81 2.22
N VAL A 277 18.59 -15.03 3.21
CA VAL A 277 18.77 -14.50 4.57
C VAL A 277 18.82 -15.63 5.60
N SER A 278 19.93 -15.69 6.34
CA SER A 278 20.22 -16.59 7.45
C SER A 278 20.31 -15.86 8.79
N ARG A 279 20.76 -14.60 8.77
CA ARG A 279 20.99 -13.74 9.94
C ARG A 279 20.36 -12.36 9.76
N LEU A 280 20.09 -11.69 10.88
CA LEU A 280 19.41 -10.39 10.87
C LEU A 280 20.11 -9.28 10.07
N ALA A 281 21.45 -9.31 10.00
CA ALA A 281 22.24 -8.30 9.29
C ALA A 281 22.04 -8.34 7.76
N GLU A 282 21.59 -9.47 7.22
CA GLU A 282 21.37 -9.66 5.77
C GLU A 282 20.02 -9.09 5.30
N PHE A 283 19.07 -8.91 6.23
CA PHE A 283 17.85 -8.15 5.94
C PHE A 283 18.19 -6.68 5.66
N SER A 284 17.48 -6.08 4.72
CA SER A 284 17.64 -4.64 4.46
C SER A 284 17.15 -3.80 5.64
N TRP A 285 17.59 -2.54 5.70
CA TRP A 285 17.09 -1.59 6.71
C TRP A 285 15.55 -1.48 6.68
N LYS A 286 14.95 -1.57 5.48
CA LYS A 286 13.50 -1.51 5.29
C LYS A 286 12.80 -2.75 5.84
N ARG A 287 13.38 -3.94 5.67
CA ARG A 287 12.85 -5.20 6.25
C ARG A 287 12.89 -5.18 7.77
N ARG A 288 13.89 -4.52 8.35
CA ARG A 288 14.01 -4.37 9.81
C ARG A 288 13.00 -3.36 10.37
N LEU A 289 12.74 -2.27 9.64
CA LEU A 289 11.61 -1.37 9.93
C LEU A 289 10.25 -2.09 9.85
N ASP A 290 10.06 -2.97 8.86
CA ASP A 290 8.84 -3.79 8.72
C ASP A 290 8.53 -4.60 9.98
N PHE A 291 9.56 -5.13 10.65
CA PHE A 291 9.39 -5.89 11.89
C PHE A 291 8.85 -5.00 13.02
N ASP A 292 9.41 -3.80 13.19
CA ASP A 292 9.00 -2.82 14.20
C ASP A 292 7.67 -2.12 13.89
N ALA A 293 7.23 -2.10 12.62
CA ALA A 293 5.93 -1.59 12.22
C ALA A 293 4.76 -2.56 12.52
N CYS A 294 5.06 -3.81 12.91
CA CYS A 294 4.03 -4.79 13.22
C CYS A 294 3.29 -4.46 14.53
N VAL A 295 1.99 -4.17 14.41
CA VAL A 295 1.09 -3.88 15.54
C VAL A 295 0.31 -5.12 16.04
N GLU A 296 0.68 -6.32 15.62
CA GLU A 296 0.08 -7.59 16.08
C GLU A 296 -1.44 -7.72 15.89
N CYS A 297 -2.03 -7.00 14.91
CA CYS A 297 -3.49 -6.96 14.72
C CYS A 297 -4.12 -8.26 14.20
N GLY A 298 -3.32 -9.19 13.66
CA GLY A 298 -3.79 -10.49 13.14
C GLY A 298 -4.64 -10.41 11.87
N ARG A 299 -4.67 -9.29 11.14
CA ARG A 299 -5.33 -9.21 9.83
C ARG A 299 -4.69 -10.11 8.79
N CYS A 300 -3.36 -10.21 8.81
CA CYS A 300 -2.61 -11.10 7.93
C CYS A 300 -2.96 -12.59 8.15
N GLU A 301 -3.20 -13.03 9.39
CA GLU A 301 -3.65 -14.39 9.71
C GLU A 301 -5.07 -14.64 9.20
N ALA A 302 -5.99 -13.71 9.45
CA ALA A 302 -7.39 -13.82 9.01
C ALA A 302 -7.54 -13.89 7.48
N ALA A 303 -6.58 -13.34 6.74
CA ALA A 303 -6.55 -13.36 5.29
C ALA A 303 -5.74 -14.53 4.70
N CYS A 304 -4.97 -15.25 5.52
CA CYS A 304 -4.03 -16.26 5.06
C CYS A 304 -4.75 -17.62 4.88
N PRO A 305 -4.88 -18.13 3.64
CA PRO A 305 -5.54 -19.42 3.42
C PRO A 305 -4.80 -20.59 4.08
N ALA A 306 -3.46 -20.54 4.13
CA ALA A 306 -2.66 -21.59 4.75
C ALA A 306 -2.83 -21.63 6.28
N TYR A 307 -2.91 -20.47 6.93
CA TYR A 307 -3.19 -20.41 8.37
C TYR A 307 -4.59 -20.95 8.68
N LEU A 308 -5.60 -20.54 7.89
CA LEU A 308 -6.98 -21.00 8.04
C LEU A 308 -7.15 -22.50 7.75
N ALA A 309 -6.28 -23.09 6.93
CA ALA A 309 -6.23 -24.53 6.67
C ALA A 309 -5.56 -25.33 7.80
N GLY A 310 -5.08 -24.70 8.88
CA GLY A 310 -4.46 -25.39 10.01
C GLY A 310 -2.99 -25.79 9.79
N THR A 311 -2.32 -25.20 8.80
CA THR A 311 -0.86 -25.37 8.66
C THR A 311 -0.10 -24.64 9.78
N ARG A 312 1.21 -24.88 9.93
CA ARG A 312 2.03 -24.18 10.93
C ARG A 312 2.26 -22.69 10.63
N LEU A 313 2.00 -22.22 9.41
CA LEU A 313 2.27 -20.83 9.02
C LEU A 313 1.30 -19.86 9.71
N SER A 314 1.85 -19.00 10.58
CA SER A 314 1.24 -17.70 10.90
C SER A 314 2.08 -16.55 10.31
N PRO A 315 1.56 -15.77 9.35
CA PRO A 315 2.30 -14.62 8.80
C PRO A 315 2.57 -13.55 9.87
N LYS A 316 1.71 -13.43 10.90
CA LYS A 316 1.95 -12.54 12.04
C LYS A 316 3.12 -13.04 12.88
N ALA A 317 3.13 -14.33 13.21
CA ALA A 317 4.13 -14.92 14.08
C ALA A 317 5.54 -14.82 13.49
N ILE A 318 5.71 -15.04 12.18
CA ILE A 318 7.01 -14.86 11.49
C ILE A 318 7.58 -13.46 11.76
N ILE A 319 6.79 -12.41 11.53
CA ILE A 319 7.24 -11.02 11.72
C ILE A 319 7.49 -10.71 13.21
N VAL A 320 6.64 -11.20 14.11
CA VAL A 320 6.81 -10.98 15.56
C VAL A 320 8.06 -11.68 16.08
N LYS A 321 8.34 -12.93 15.67
CA LYS A 321 9.56 -13.65 16.04
C LYS A 321 10.81 -12.90 15.56
N LEU A 322 10.82 -12.42 14.31
CA LEU A 322 11.92 -11.62 13.77
C LEU A 322 12.09 -10.28 14.50
N ARG A 323 10.98 -9.61 14.86
CA ARG A 323 11.02 -8.39 15.69
C ARG A 323 11.66 -8.67 17.05
N ARG A 324 11.21 -9.71 17.76
CA ARG A 324 11.74 -10.08 19.07
C ARG A 324 13.22 -10.50 19.00
N HIS A 325 13.60 -11.22 17.95
CA HIS A 325 15.00 -11.54 17.68
C HIS A 325 15.85 -10.28 17.43
N MET A 326 15.32 -9.30 16.69
CA MET A 326 15.99 -8.01 16.46
C MET A 326 16.21 -7.19 17.73
N HIS A 327 15.32 -7.29 18.71
CA HIS A 327 15.46 -6.65 20.03
C HIS A 327 16.25 -7.49 21.04
N GLY A 328 16.76 -8.66 20.64
CA GLY A 328 17.51 -9.55 21.54
C GLY A 328 16.64 -10.33 22.53
N GLU A 329 15.30 -10.23 22.45
CA GLU A 329 14.36 -10.93 23.33
C GLU A 329 14.20 -12.42 22.99
N LEU A 330 14.59 -12.82 21.77
CA LEU A 330 14.49 -14.19 21.28
C LEU A 330 15.79 -14.57 20.58
N PRO A 331 16.81 -15.06 21.31
CA PRO A 331 18.09 -15.47 20.73
C PRO A 331 17.97 -16.82 20.00
N GLY A 332 18.92 -17.09 19.10
CA GLY A 332 19.00 -18.35 18.35
C GLY A 332 19.04 -18.14 16.83
N PRO A 333 19.35 -19.20 16.05
CA PRO A 333 19.34 -19.13 14.60
C PRO A 333 17.92 -18.89 14.06
N ILE A 334 17.81 -18.07 13.01
CA ILE A 334 16.52 -17.75 12.39
C ILE A 334 15.83 -19.02 11.89
N HIS A 335 16.58 -19.89 11.22
CA HIS A 335 16.09 -21.15 10.68
C HIS A 335 16.16 -22.26 11.73
N GLY A 336 15.10 -23.06 11.84
CA GLY A 336 15.01 -24.17 12.78
C GLY A 336 14.51 -23.73 14.16
N ALA A 337 15.33 -22.97 14.90
CA ALA A 337 15.01 -22.61 16.29
C ALA A 337 13.89 -21.56 16.40
N LEU A 338 13.99 -20.48 15.63
CA LEU A 338 12.99 -19.41 15.65
C LEU A 338 11.85 -19.69 14.67
N ILE A 339 12.18 -20.08 13.45
CA ILE A 339 11.23 -20.33 12.37
C ILE A 339 11.49 -21.71 11.80
N ALA A 340 10.49 -22.59 11.92
CA ALA A 340 10.57 -23.92 11.35
C ALA A 340 10.41 -23.87 9.81
N ALA A 341 11.08 -24.78 9.10
CA ALA A 341 11.06 -24.80 7.64
C ALA A 341 9.64 -24.99 7.08
N ASP A 342 8.79 -25.78 7.75
CA ASP A 342 7.42 -26.03 7.34
C ASP A 342 6.50 -24.79 7.49
N GLU A 343 6.79 -23.88 8.43
CA GLU A 343 6.14 -22.56 8.49
C GLU A 343 6.42 -21.78 7.20
N LEU A 344 7.66 -21.81 6.71
CA LEU A 344 8.04 -21.11 5.48
C LEU A 344 7.45 -21.79 4.25
N TRP A 345 7.50 -23.11 4.15
CA TRP A 345 7.01 -23.87 2.99
C TRP A 345 5.49 -23.88 2.84
N ALA A 346 4.73 -23.69 3.92
CA ALA A 346 3.27 -23.56 3.85
C ALA A 346 2.79 -22.25 3.17
N CYS A 347 3.66 -21.25 2.98
CA CYS A 347 3.30 -20.01 2.30
C CYS A 347 3.00 -20.25 0.80
N THR A 348 1.80 -19.92 0.36
CA THR A 348 1.41 -20.03 -1.06
C THR A 348 1.85 -18.82 -1.90
N THR A 349 2.49 -17.82 -1.29
CA THR A 349 2.94 -16.56 -1.93
C THR A 349 1.81 -15.73 -2.57
N CYS A 350 0.55 -15.96 -2.16
CA CYS A 350 -0.64 -15.29 -2.72
C CYS A 350 -0.78 -13.79 -2.37
N MET A 351 0.05 -13.26 -1.46
CA MET A 351 0.07 -11.85 -1.03
C MET A 351 -1.19 -11.34 -0.29
N ALA A 352 -2.18 -12.19 0.02
CA ALA A 352 -3.39 -11.77 0.76
C ALA A 352 -3.05 -11.10 2.11
N CYS A 353 -2.06 -11.61 2.82
CA CYS A 353 -1.58 -11.03 4.07
C CYS A 353 -0.99 -9.62 3.92
N VAL A 354 -0.33 -9.34 2.79
CA VAL A 354 0.25 -8.02 2.46
C VAL A 354 -0.84 -7.04 2.05
N GLN A 355 -1.87 -7.51 1.34
CA GLN A 355 -3.04 -6.70 0.99
C GLN A 355 -3.77 -6.16 2.22
N GLU A 356 -3.99 -7.04 3.19
CA GLU A 356 -4.76 -6.73 4.40
C GLU A 356 -3.93 -6.04 5.49
N CYS A 357 -2.61 -5.88 5.29
CA CYS A 357 -1.74 -5.25 6.28
C CYS A 357 -1.93 -3.71 6.27
N PRO A 358 -2.43 -3.10 7.37
CA PRO A 358 -2.58 -1.64 7.45
C PRO A 358 -1.23 -0.92 7.50
N ALA A 359 -0.20 -1.57 8.05
CA ALA A 359 1.16 -1.03 8.14
C ALA A 359 2.01 -1.26 6.88
N SER A 360 1.46 -1.87 5.82
CA SER A 360 2.17 -2.15 4.56
C SER A 360 3.47 -2.96 4.72
N ILE A 361 3.41 -4.00 5.55
CA ILE A 361 4.54 -4.91 5.78
C ILE A 361 4.69 -5.89 4.61
N ASP A 362 5.91 -6.02 4.08
CA ASP A 362 6.23 -6.87 2.93
C ASP A 362 6.42 -8.36 3.33
N ILE A 363 5.46 -8.96 4.04
CA ILE A 363 5.57 -10.29 4.71
C ILE A 363 6.03 -11.41 3.76
N VAL A 364 5.46 -11.48 2.55
CA VAL A 364 5.76 -12.57 1.60
C VAL A 364 7.19 -12.48 1.10
N ASP A 365 7.70 -11.28 0.80
CA ASP A 365 9.09 -11.09 0.39
C ASP A 365 10.05 -11.52 1.53
N THR A 366 9.72 -11.23 2.80
CA THR A 366 10.50 -11.72 3.95
C THR A 366 10.54 -13.25 3.99
N ILE A 367 9.42 -13.93 3.75
CA ILE A 367 9.39 -15.40 3.67
C ILE A 367 10.22 -15.92 2.49
N LEU A 368 10.18 -15.24 1.34
CA LEU A 368 10.95 -15.62 0.16
C LEU A 368 12.45 -15.45 0.36
N ASP A 369 12.89 -14.38 1.04
CA ASP A 369 14.29 -14.17 1.41
C ASP A 369 14.80 -15.29 2.33
N LEU A 370 13.95 -15.79 3.24
CA LEU A 370 14.26 -16.95 4.08
C LEU A 370 14.29 -18.27 3.28
N ARG A 371 13.34 -18.49 2.36
CA ARG A 371 13.31 -19.67 1.48
C ARG A 371 14.52 -19.76 0.56
N ARG A 372 15.04 -18.63 0.10
CA ARG A 372 16.27 -18.56 -0.71
C ARG A 372 17.44 -19.19 0.01
N TYR A 373 17.63 -18.85 1.29
CA TYR A 373 18.69 -19.46 2.11
C TYR A 373 18.50 -20.98 2.23
N LEU A 374 17.29 -21.42 2.57
CA LEU A 374 17.00 -22.86 2.67
C LEU A 374 17.29 -23.60 1.36
N THR A 375 16.99 -22.98 0.23
CA THR A 375 17.15 -23.63 -1.08
C THR A 375 18.58 -23.61 -1.58
N LEU A 376 19.17 -22.42 -1.66
CA LEU A 376 20.46 -22.18 -2.31
C LEU A 376 21.65 -22.51 -1.41
N SER A 377 21.51 -22.36 -0.09
CA SER A 377 22.60 -22.61 0.86
C SER A 377 22.48 -23.97 1.55
N GLU A 378 21.28 -24.36 1.98
CA GLU A 378 21.09 -25.62 2.73
C GLU A 378 20.63 -26.80 1.85
N GLY A 379 20.20 -26.56 0.60
CA GLY A 379 19.58 -27.60 -0.23
C GLY A 379 18.27 -28.17 0.36
N ALA A 380 17.69 -27.49 1.33
CA ALA A 380 16.55 -27.93 2.13
C ALA A 380 15.22 -27.56 1.46
N LEU A 381 14.79 -28.39 0.51
CA LEU A 381 13.54 -28.23 -0.24
C LEU A 381 12.44 -29.18 0.27
N PRO A 382 11.15 -28.85 0.07
CA PRO A 382 10.06 -29.80 0.33
C PRO A 382 10.13 -30.99 -0.63
N SER A 383 9.71 -32.18 -0.20
CA SER A 383 10.02 -33.46 -0.85
C SER A 383 9.69 -33.58 -2.35
N THR A 384 8.69 -32.87 -2.86
CA THR A 384 8.29 -32.90 -4.28
C THR A 384 8.95 -31.82 -5.15
N ALA A 385 9.60 -30.82 -4.54
CA ALA A 385 10.20 -29.69 -5.25
C ALA A 385 11.47 -30.07 -6.04
N PRO A 386 12.43 -30.86 -5.50
CA PRO A 386 13.67 -31.18 -6.21
C PRO A 386 13.45 -31.77 -7.60
N GLN A 387 12.52 -32.73 -7.72
CA GLN A 387 12.20 -33.34 -9.01
C GLN A 387 11.68 -32.31 -10.03
N SER A 388 10.81 -31.41 -9.60
CA SER A 388 10.25 -30.36 -10.47
C SER A 388 11.33 -29.38 -10.95
N LEU A 389 12.28 -29.02 -10.07
CA LEU A 389 13.40 -28.13 -10.42
C LEU A 389 14.37 -28.81 -11.39
N GLN A 390 14.74 -30.07 -11.14
CA GLN A 390 15.57 -30.86 -12.04
C GLN A 390 14.92 -31.03 -13.42
N ASN A 391 13.61 -31.26 -13.45
CA ASN A 391 12.84 -31.33 -14.69
C ASN A 391 12.88 -30.01 -15.47
N ILE A 392 12.71 -28.86 -14.79
CA ILE A 392 12.84 -27.54 -15.41
C ILE A 392 14.24 -27.35 -16.00
N GLN A 393 15.28 -27.71 -15.26
CA GLN A 393 16.67 -27.57 -15.70
C GLN A 393 16.97 -28.43 -16.94
N ARG A 394 16.59 -29.71 -16.92
CA ARG A 394 16.92 -30.67 -17.99
C ARG A 394 16.00 -30.57 -19.21
N ALA A 395 14.69 -30.44 -18.98
CA ALA A 395 13.68 -30.53 -20.03
C ALA A 395 12.97 -29.20 -20.33
N GLY A 396 13.28 -28.12 -19.60
CA GLY A 396 12.64 -26.81 -19.76
C GLY A 396 11.19 -26.76 -19.25
N ASN A 397 10.71 -27.78 -18.55
CA ASN A 397 9.35 -27.85 -18.00
C ASN A 397 9.29 -28.71 -16.73
N PRO A 398 8.37 -28.43 -15.78
CA PRO A 398 8.35 -29.15 -14.49
C PRO A 398 7.87 -30.60 -14.57
N TRP A 399 7.30 -31.05 -15.70
CA TRP A 399 6.87 -32.44 -15.90
C TRP A 399 7.99 -33.35 -16.43
N GLY A 400 9.12 -32.80 -16.85
CA GLY A 400 10.25 -33.59 -17.39
C GLY A 400 9.97 -34.17 -18.78
N LEU A 401 8.91 -33.71 -19.46
CA LEU A 401 8.53 -34.21 -20.78
C LEU A 401 9.42 -33.64 -21.89
N PRO A 402 9.65 -34.34 -23.00
CA PRO A 402 10.53 -33.87 -24.06
C PRO A 402 10.07 -32.53 -24.66
N PRO A 403 10.98 -31.58 -24.94
CA PRO A 403 10.63 -30.30 -25.57
C PRO A 403 9.89 -30.44 -26.90
N ALA A 404 10.17 -31.49 -27.67
CA ALA A 404 9.50 -31.79 -28.94
C ALA A 404 7.97 -31.99 -28.79
N GLU A 405 7.50 -32.39 -27.60
CA GLU A 405 6.08 -32.61 -27.33
C GLU A 405 5.30 -31.32 -27.03
N ARG A 406 5.98 -30.18 -26.90
CA ARG A 406 5.37 -28.91 -26.46
C ARG A 406 4.10 -28.53 -27.22
N LEU A 407 4.09 -28.75 -28.53
CA LEU A 407 3.01 -28.33 -29.41
C LEU A 407 1.97 -29.41 -29.69
N ARG A 408 2.04 -30.60 -29.06
CA ARG A 408 1.04 -31.67 -29.25
C ARG A 408 -0.40 -31.23 -28.96
N TRP A 409 -0.59 -30.29 -28.02
CA TRP A 409 -1.91 -29.73 -27.74
C TRP A 409 -2.54 -29.00 -28.94
N ALA A 410 -1.74 -28.58 -29.93
CA ALA A 410 -2.16 -27.85 -31.12
C ALA A 410 -2.59 -28.75 -32.28
N ASP A 411 -2.43 -30.08 -32.16
CA ASP A 411 -2.76 -31.04 -33.22
C ASP A 411 -4.23 -30.93 -33.63
N GLY A 412 -4.46 -30.93 -34.94
CA GLY A 412 -5.79 -30.74 -35.55
C GLY A 412 -6.34 -29.31 -35.48
N LEU A 413 -5.60 -28.35 -34.91
CA LEU A 413 -5.97 -26.94 -34.95
C LEU A 413 -5.21 -26.17 -36.03
N GLY A 414 -4.04 -26.60 -36.49
CA GLY A 414 -3.26 -25.84 -37.49
C GLY A 414 -2.76 -24.49 -36.95
N VAL A 415 -2.37 -24.46 -35.67
CA VAL A 415 -1.90 -23.24 -35.00
C VAL A 415 -0.62 -22.74 -35.67
N PRO A 416 -0.54 -21.45 -36.10
CA PRO A 416 0.66 -20.91 -36.70
C PRO A 416 1.82 -20.85 -35.70
N VAL A 417 2.98 -21.36 -36.12
CA VAL A 417 4.24 -21.25 -35.36
C VAL A 417 5.04 -20.09 -35.93
N LEU A 418 5.44 -19.16 -35.08
CA LEU A 418 6.12 -17.93 -35.49
C LEU A 418 7.48 -18.28 -36.12
N GLN A 419 7.77 -17.70 -37.28
CA GLN A 419 9.04 -17.85 -38.00
C GLN A 419 9.88 -16.58 -37.85
N GLU A 420 11.21 -16.70 -37.95
CA GLU A 420 12.09 -15.52 -37.95
C GLU A 420 11.78 -14.62 -39.16
N GLY A 421 11.79 -13.30 -38.94
CA GLY A 421 11.43 -12.30 -39.95
C GLY A 421 9.92 -12.05 -40.12
N ALA A 422 9.05 -12.94 -39.64
CA ALA A 422 7.61 -12.69 -39.60
C ALA A 422 7.22 -11.83 -38.38
N GLU A 423 6.17 -11.02 -38.52
CA GLU A 423 5.59 -10.23 -37.43
C GLU A 423 4.13 -10.64 -37.18
N VAL A 424 3.76 -10.78 -35.91
CA VAL A 424 2.37 -11.01 -35.48
C VAL A 424 1.91 -9.97 -34.46
N GLU A 425 0.60 -9.72 -34.40
CA GLU A 425 0.07 -8.84 -33.35
C GLU A 425 0.21 -9.50 -31.97
N TYR A 426 -0.18 -10.77 -31.86
CA TYR A 426 -0.19 -11.50 -30.59
C TYR A 426 0.74 -12.73 -30.65
N LEU A 427 1.81 -12.71 -29.87
CA LEU A 427 2.51 -13.92 -29.49
C LEU A 427 1.72 -14.61 -28.36
N TYR A 428 1.12 -15.75 -28.65
CA TYR A 428 0.42 -16.52 -27.62
C TYR A 428 1.42 -17.37 -26.84
N TRP A 429 1.74 -16.92 -25.63
CA TRP A 429 2.55 -17.66 -24.66
C TRP A 429 1.70 -18.72 -23.99
N VAL A 430 1.91 -19.97 -24.38
CA VAL A 430 1.06 -21.10 -23.97
C VAL A 430 1.33 -21.46 -22.50
N GLY A 431 2.55 -21.29 -22.03
CA GLY A 431 3.02 -21.74 -20.74
C GLY A 431 3.22 -23.25 -20.67
N CYS A 432 4.08 -23.67 -19.75
CA CYS A 432 4.40 -25.09 -19.55
C CYS A 432 3.16 -25.91 -19.13
N SER A 433 2.27 -25.34 -18.32
CA SER A 433 1.10 -26.06 -17.82
C SER A 433 0.16 -26.51 -18.94
N ALA A 434 -0.28 -25.61 -19.82
CA ALA A 434 -1.15 -26.02 -20.92
C ALA A 434 -0.41 -26.72 -22.06
N SER A 435 0.92 -26.65 -22.10
CA SER A 435 1.71 -27.42 -23.08
C SER A 435 1.81 -28.90 -22.69
N TYR A 436 1.97 -29.20 -21.40
CA TYR A 436 2.35 -30.53 -20.90
C TYR A 436 1.31 -31.22 -20.01
N ASP A 437 0.49 -30.47 -19.26
CA ASP A 437 -0.60 -31.03 -18.47
C ASP A 437 -1.85 -31.20 -19.34
N ARG A 438 -2.23 -32.46 -19.59
CA ARG A 438 -3.43 -32.83 -20.37
C ARG A 438 -4.71 -32.15 -19.88
N ARG A 439 -4.83 -31.89 -18.57
CA ARG A 439 -6.01 -31.23 -18.00
C ARG A 439 -6.16 -29.79 -18.50
N ASN A 440 -5.03 -29.12 -18.75
CA ASN A 440 -4.98 -27.70 -19.10
C ASN A 440 -4.86 -27.44 -20.60
N GLN A 441 -4.57 -28.46 -21.42
CA GLN A 441 -4.50 -28.33 -22.88
C GLN A 441 -5.81 -27.81 -23.49
N SER A 442 -6.96 -28.18 -22.92
CA SER A 442 -8.29 -27.70 -23.35
C SER A 442 -8.41 -26.17 -23.30
N ILE A 443 -7.76 -25.53 -22.32
CA ILE A 443 -7.73 -24.07 -22.16
C ILE A 443 -6.97 -23.44 -23.34
N ALA A 444 -5.79 -23.97 -23.68
CA ALA A 444 -5.02 -23.43 -24.79
C ALA A 444 -5.74 -23.57 -26.13
N ARG A 445 -6.39 -24.72 -26.36
CA ARG A 445 -7.23 -24.95 -27.54
C ARG A 445 -8.40 -23.96 -27.60
N ALA A 446 -9.03 -23.65 -26.47
CA ALA A 446 -10.11 -22.66 -26.41
C ALA A 446 -9.62 -21.24 -26.72
N VAL A 447 -8.48 -20.82 -26.17
CA VAL A 447 -7.89 -19.50 -26.47
C VAL A 447 -7.60 -19.36 -27.97
N VAL A 448 -7.01 -20.38 -28.60
CA VAL A 448 -6.77 -20.40 -30.06
C VAL A 448 -8.06 -20.25 -30.85
N LYS A 449 -9.12 -20.99 -30.49
CA LYS A 449 -10.42 -20.90 -31.17
C LYS A 449 -10.99 -19.49 -31.10
N ILE A 450 -10.88 -18.85 -29.94
CA ILE A 450 -11.31 -17.47 -29.75
C ILE A 450 -10.48 -16.56 -30.65
N LEU A 451 -9.15 -16.54 -30.54
CA LEU A 451 -8.28 -15.66 -31.33
C LEU A 451 -8.55 -15.78 -32.84
N ARG A 452 -8.78 -17.00 -33.33
CA ARG A 452 -9.15 -17.23 -34.73
C ARG A 452 -10.50 -16.66 -35.12
N ALA A 453 -11.53 -16.93 -34.32
CA ALA A 453 -12.85 -16.40 -34.62
C ALA A 453 -12.87 -14.86 -34.56
N ALA A 454 -11.91 -14.23 -33.86
CA ALA A 454 -11.73 -12.78 -33.84
C ALA A 454 -11.07 -12.23 -35.11
N GLY A 455 -10.46 -13.10 -35.91
CA GLY A 455 -9.61 -12.72 -37.04
C GLY A 455 -8.39 -11.89 -36.61
N VAL A 456 -7.82 -12.12 -35.43
CA VAL A 456 -6.56 -11.44 -35.03
C VAL A 456 -5.34 -12.22 -35.51
N SER A 457 -4.26 -11.50 -35.81
CA SER A 457 -2.97 -12.11 -36.14
C SER A 457 -2.29 -12.63 -34.88
N PHE A 458 -2.05 -13.94 -34.80
CA PHE A 458 -1.35 -14.55 -33.68
C PHE A 458 -0.48 -15.73 -34.11
N ALA A 459 0.51 -16.07 -33.29
CA ALA A 459 1.32 -17.28 -33.44
C ALA A 459 1.83 -17.79 -32.08
N VAL A 460 2.35 -19.02 -32.04
CA VAL A 460 3.03 -19.64 -30.88
C VAL A 460 4.52 -19.86 -31.16
N MET A 461 5.32 -20.07 -30.11
CA MET A 461 6.76 -20.30 -30.22
C MET A 461 7.14 -21.74 -29.87
N ARG A 462 8.04 -22.36 -30.64
CA ARG A 462 8.52 -23.73 -30.40
C ARG A 462 9.57 -23.76 -29.28
N GLU A 463 10.39 -22.72 -29.21
CA GLU A 463 11.48 -22.53 -28.25
C GLU A 463 11.00 -22.03 -26.87
N GLU A 464 9.69 -21.86 -26.68
CA GLU A 464 9.14 -21.43 -25.39
C GLU A 464 9.46 -22.47 -24.32
N ARG A 465 10.00 -22.04 -23.18
CA ARG A 465 10.27 -22.88 -22.01
C ARG A 465 9.33 -22.51 -20.87
N CYS A 466 9.44 -23.19 -19.73
CA CYS A 466 8.79 -22.74 -18.50
C CYS A 466 9.23 -21.31 -18.18
N HIS A 467 8.33 -20.50 -17.63
CA HIS A 467 8.66 -19.12 -17.21
C HIS A 467 9.44 -19.05 -15.88
N GLY A 468 9.74 -20.21 -15.26
CA GLY A 468 10.63 -20.31 -14.10
C GLY A 468 10.02 -19.92 -12.75
N GLU A 469 8.75 -19.51 -12.67
CA GLU A 469 8.15 -19.03 -11.42
C GLU A 469 8.25 -20.03 -10.26
N VAL A 470 8.06 -21.33 -10.53
CA VAL A 470 8.19 -22.38 -9.51
C VAL A 470 9.57 -22.34 -8.86
N ALA A 471 10.65 -22.22 -9.66
CA ALA A 471 12.00 -22.06 -9.16
C ALA A 471 12.10 -20.78 -8.31
N ARG A 472 11.59 -19.66 -8.82
CA ARG A 472 11.67 -18.38 -8.12
C ARG A 472 10.92 -18.36 -6.78
N ARG A 473 9.74 -18.96 -6.69
CA ARG A 473 8.92 -19.02 -5.46
C ARG A 473 9.43 -20.04 -4.44
N LEU A 474 10.17 -21.05 -4.92
CA LEU A 474 10.92 -21.96 -4.04
C LEU A 474 12.19 -21.30 -3.51
N GLY A 475 12.70 -20.26 -4.15
CA GLY A 475 13.93 -19.58 -3.76
C GLY A 475 15.15 -20.03 -4.58
N GLU A 476 14.94 -20.85 -5.60
CA GLU A 476 15.96 -21.32 -6.52
C GLU A 476 16.23 -20.27 -7.61
N GLU A 477 16.89 -19.18 -7.21
CA GLU A 477 17.09 -17.99 -8.04
C GLU A 477 18.07 -18.27 -9.19
N TYR A 478 19.06 -19.14 -9.02
CA TYR A 478 20.03 -19.46 -10.08
C TYR A 478 19.34 -20.08 -11.29
N LEU A 479 18.56 -21.16 -11.07
CA LEU A 479 17.78 -21.77 -12.13
C LEU A 479 16.80 -20.78 -12.77
N TYR A 480 16.17 -19.93 -11.96
CA TYR A 480 15.25 -18.92 -12.47
C TYR A 480 15.94 -17.95 -13.43
N GLN A 481 17.12 -17.43 -13.07
CA GLN A 481 17.87 -16.50 -13.93
C GLN A 481 18.32 -17.17 -15.24
N THR A 482 18.76 -18.42 -15.18
CA THR A 482 19.13 -19.19 -16.37
C THR A 482 17.95 -19.35 -17.33
N VAL A 483 16.79 -19.81 -16.81
CA VAL A 483 15.57 -19.99 -17.61
C VAL A 483 15.03 -18.66 -18.15
N GLN A 484 15.18 -17.57 -17.40
CA GLN A 484 14.86 -16.21 -17.84
C GLN A 484 15.67 -15.79 -19.05
N ARG A 485 17.01 -15.85 -18.95
CA ARG A 485 17.93 -15.45 -20.02
C ARG A 485 17.68 -16.26 -21.29
N GLU A 486 17.46 -17.57 -21.17
CA GLU A 486 17.10 -18.44 -22.28
C GLU A 486 15.79 -18.01 -22.95
N ASN A 487 14.72 -17.80 -22.19
CA ASN A 487 13.43 -17.39 -22.74
C ASN A 487 13.49 -16.00 -23.39
N ILE A 488 14.20 -15.04 -22.79
CA ILE A 488 14.42 -13.71 -23.39
C ILE A 488 15.20 -13.84 -24.68
N GLY A 489 16.27 -14.64 -24.71
CA GLY A 489 17.02 -14.93 -25.93
C GLY A 489 16.15 -15.51 -27.03
N ASN A 490 15.26 -16.45 -26.69
CA ASN A 490 14.32 -17.04 -27.63
C ASN A 490 13.28 -16.03 -28.14
N LEU A 491 12.73 -15.19 -27.25
CA LEU A 491 11.79 -14.14 -27.62
C LEU A 491 12.42 -13.10 -28.56
N ASN A 492 13.69 -12.75 -28.35
CA ASN A 492 14.41 -11.76 -29.15
C ASN A 492 14.63 -12.18 -30.62
N ARG A 493 14.45 -13.46 -30.95
CA ARG A 493 14.53 -13.97 -32.34
C ARG A 493 13.31 -13.56 -33.17
N TYR A 494 12.21 -13.19 -32.52
CA TYR A 494 10.92 -12.99 -33.16
C TYR A 494 10.41 -11.55 -33.05
N ARG A 495 9.59 -11.13 -34.02
CA ARG A 495 8.91 -9.84 -34.00
C ARG A 495 7.44 -10.03 -33.63
N PHE A 496 7.00 -9.35 -32.58
CA PHE A 496 5.60 -9.35 -32.14
C PHE A 496 5.28 -8.07 -31.39
N ARG A 497 4.00 -7.68 -31.36
CA ARG A 497 3.57 -6.46 -30.64
C ARG A 497 3.24 -6.72 -29.18
N LYS A 498 2.52 -7.82 -28.90
CA LYS A 498 1.97 -8.13 -27.58
C LYS A 498 2.15 -9.62 -27.27
N ILE A 499 2.36 -9.94 -26.00
CA ILE A 499 2.31 -11.32 -25.50
C ILE A 499 0.96 -11.56 -24.84
N VAL A 500 0.28 -12.63 -25.23
CA VAL A 500 -0.96 -13.08 -24.57
C VAL A 500 -0.67 -14.30 -23.74
N THR A 501 -1.08 -14.30 -22.48
CA THR A 501 -0.98 -15.46 -21.59
C THR A 501 -2.36 -15.84 -21.05
N HIS A 502 -2.62 -17.12 -20.84
CA HIS A 502 -3.81 -17.53 -20.07
C HIS A 502 -3.50 -17.92 -18.62
N CYS A 503 -2.24 -18.27 -18.34
CA CYS A 503 -1.78 -18.57 -17.00
C CYS A 503 -1.48 -17.26 -16.25
N PRO A 504 -2.09 -17.01 -15.09
CA PRO A 504 -1.82 -15.80 -14.30
C PRO A 504 -0.38 -15.76 -13.76
N HIS A 505 0.25 -16.91 -13.55
CA HIS A 505 1.68 -16.96 -13.16
C HIS A 505 2.57 -16.54 -14.32
N CYS A 506 2.31 -17.03 -15.54
CA CYS A 506 3.02 -16.56 -16.74
C CYS A 506 2.82 -15.05 -16.93
N PHE A 507 1.58 -14.55 -16.80
CA PHE A 507 1.27 -13.12 -16.86
C PHE A 507 2.13 -12.32 -15.87
N ASN A 508 2.12 -12.71 -14.59
CA ASN A 508 2.84 -11.98 -13.56
C ASN A 508 4.35 -11.99 -13.81
N THR A 509 4.92 -13.16 -14.09
CA THR A 509 6.37 -13.30 -14.26
C THR A 509 6.85 -12.56 -15.52
N LEU A 510 6.21 -12.76 -16.67
CA LEU A 510 6.58 -12.07 -17.91
C LEU A 510 6.41 -10.55 -17.80
N LYS A 511 5.36 -10.08 -17.13
CA LYS A 511 5.08 -8.64 -17.04
C LYS A 511 5.93 -7.93 -16.00
N ASN A 512 6.11 -8.53 -14.83
CA ASN A 512 6.62 -7.84 -13.64
C ASN A 512 8.03 -8.29 -13.24
N GLU A 513 8.50 -9.43 -13.76
CA GLU A 513 9.77 -10.02 -13.34
C GLU A 513 10.79 -10.16 -14.48
N PHE A 514 10.38 -10.45 -15.72
CA PHE A 514 11.26 -10.38 -16.91
C PHE A 514 11.92 -9.01 -17.14
N PRO A 515 11.29 -7.86 -16.82
CA PRO A 515 11.97 -6.57 -16.98
C PRO A 515 13.26 -6.42 -16.15
N GLN A 516 13.40 -7.17 -15.04
CA GLN A 516 14.63 -7.17 -14.24
C GLN A 516 15.83 -7.71 -15.03
N PHE A 517 15.59 -8.59 -16.00
CA PHE A 517 16.60 -9.24 -16.84
C PHE A 517 16.63 -8.70 -18.28
N GLY A 518 16.05 -7.52 -18.52
CA GLY A 518 16.01 -6.88 -19.83
C GLY A 518 14.86 -7.31 -20.76
N GLY A 519 14.01 -8.24 -20.33
CA GLY A 519 12.85 -8.71 -21.10
C GLY A 519 11.61 -7.84 -20.88
N THR A 520 11.46 -6.74 -21.59
CA THR A 520 10.30 -5.84 -21.46
C THR A 520 9.30 -6.05 -22.59
N TYR A 521 8.06 -6.42 -22.25
CA TYR A 521 7.01 -6.74 -23.23
C TYR A 521 5.64 -6.17 -22.83
N GLU A 522 4.78 -5.86 -23.80
CA GLU A 522 3.35 -5.65 -23.53
C GLU A 522 2.67 -7.00 -23.29
N VAL A 523 2.55 -7.40 -22.02
CA VAL A 523 1.91 -8.67 -21.64
C VAL A 523 0.46 -8.45 -21.23
N LEU A 524 -0.44 -9.20 -21.88
CA LEU A 524 -1.88 -9.18 -21.63
C LEU A 524 -2.35 -10.56 -21.19
N HIS A 525 -3.19 -10.60 -20.17
CA HIS A 525 -3.90 -11.82 -19.81
C HIS A 525 -5.07 -12.05 -20.79
N HIS A 526 -5.34 -13.29 -21.15
CA HIS A 526 -6.36 -13.67 -22.14
C HIS A 526 -7.73 -13.07 -21.83
N SER A 527 -8.12 -12.96 -20.56
CA SER A 527 -9.40 -12.34 -20.17
C SER A 527 -9.49 -10.86 -20.56
N VAL A 528 -8.38 -10.13 -20.51
CA VAL A 528 -8.30 -8.72 -20.93
C VAL A 528 -8.38 -8.61 -22.44
N VAL A 529 -7.75 -9.55 -23.16
CA VAL A 529 -7.82 -9.61 -24.63
C VAL A 529 -9.25 -9.91 -25.07
N ILE A 530 -9.90 -10.91 -24.47
CA ILE A 530 -11.28 -11.29 -24.77
C ILE A 530 -12.23 -10.12 -24.52
N ASP A 531 -12.12 -9.43 -23.38
CA ASP A 531 -12.93 -8.26 -23.07
C ASP A 531 -12.75 -7.13 -24.08
N ARG A 532 -11.51 -6.85 -24.53
CA ARG A 532 -11.24 -5.88 -25.60
C ARG A 532 -11.89 -6.31 -26.92
N LEU A 533 -11.70 -7.55 -27.34
CA LEU A 533 -12.27 -8.06 -28.59
C LEU A 533 -13.80 -8.02 -28.60
N ILE A 534 -14.46 -8.27 -27.46
CA ILE A 534 -15.91 -8.11 -27.32
C ILE A 534 -16.32 -6.64 -27.47
N LYS A 535 -15.60 -5.71 -26.81
CA LYS A 535 -15.88 -4.27 -26.88
C LYS A 535 -15.65 -3.70 -28.28
N ASP A 536 -14.66 -4.23 -29.00
CA ASP A 536 -14.33 -3.84 -30.37
C ASP A 536 -15.28 -4.47 -31.41
N GLY A 537 -16.30 -5.22 -30.97
CA GLY A 537 -17.29 -5.82 -31.87
C GLY A 537 -16.75 -6.99 -32.71
N ARG A 538 -15.60 -7.55 -32.36
CA ARG A 538 -14.97 -8.67 -33.10
C ARG A 538 -15.71 -9.98 -32.95
N PHE A 539 -16.59 -10.09 -31.96
CA PHE A 539 -17.54 -11.19 -31.82
C PHE A 539 -18.88 -10.71 -31.27
N LEU A 540 -19.97 -11.28 -31.78
CA LEU A 540 -21.29 -11.15 -31.17
C LEU A 540 -21.47 -12.27 -30.15
N LEU A 541 -21.55 -11.92 -28.87
CA LEU A 541 -21.94 -12.88 -27.84
C LEU A 541 -23.40 -13.29 -28.02
N PRO A 542 -23.78 -14.55 -27.79
CA PRO A 542 -25.19 -14.94 -27.75
C PRO A 542 -25.98 -14.08 -26.75
N ARG A 543 -27.23 -13.73 -27.06
CA ARG A 543 -28.09 -12.88 -26.20
C ARG A 543 -28.16 -13.38 -24.75
N ALA A 544 -28.14 -14.69 -24.54
CA ALA A 544 -28.11 -15.31 -23.20
C ALA A 544 -26.86 -14.90 -22.39
N VAL A 545 -25.67 -15.02 -22.99
CA VAL A 545 -24.39 -14.64 -22.36
C VAL A 545 -24.33 -13.13 -22.11
N GLN A 546 -24.87 -12.32 -23.04
CA GLN A 546 -24.96 -10.87 -22.84
C GLN A 546 -25.85 -10.52 -21.64
N ARG A 547 -26.93 -11.28 -21.40
CA ARG A 547 -27.83 -11.09 -20.25
C ARG A 547 -27.12 -11.42 -18.94
N ASP A 548 -26.36 -12.52 -18.90
CA ASP A 548 -25.61 -12.93 -17.72
C ASP A 548 -24.46 -11.97 -17.39
N LEU A 549 -23.75 -11.44 -18.39
CA LEU A 549 -22.74 -10.40 -18.19
C LEU A 549 -23.34 -9.07 -17.72
N ARG A 550 -24.59 -8.76 -18.10
CA ARG A 550 -25.33 -7.60 -17.59
C ARG A 550 -25.84 -7.82 -16.16
N ALA A 551 -26.16 -9.07 -15.80
CA ALA A 551 -26.66 -9.47 -14.48
C ALA A 551 -25.53 -9.73 -13.45
N ALA A 552 -24.33 -10.06 -13.93
CA ALA A 552 -23.16 -10.20 -13.08
C ALA A 552 -22.83 -8.85 -12.43
N PRO A 553 -22.66 -8.77 -11.09
CA PRO A 553 -22.23 -7.54 -10.45
C PRO A 553 -20.91 -7.13 -11.10
N ARG A 554 -20.87 -5.94 -11.71
CA ARG A 554 -19.67 -5.39 -12.35
C ARG A 554 -18.59 -5.25 -11.28
N GLY A 555 -17.76 -6.28 -11.13
CA GLY A 555 -16.50 -6.20 -10.43
C GLY A 555 -15.68 -5.15 -11.14
N GLY A 556 -15.56 -3.96 -10.54
CA GLY A 556 -14.67 -2.94 -11.05
C GLY A 556 -13.25 -3.51 -11.15
N GLU A 557 -12.41 -2.90 -11.99
CA GLU A 557 -10.98 -3.22 -12.12
C GLU A 557 -10.18 -2.88 -10.84
N SER A 558 -10.71 -3.15 -9.65
CA SER A 558 -9.94 -3.34 -8.43
C SER A 558 -9.48 -4.80 -8.43
N GLY A 559 -8.18 -5.00 -8.23
CA GLY A 559 -7.60 -6.34 -8.08
C GLY A 559 -8.42 -7.21 -7.12
N ALA A 560 -8.40 -8.52 -7.40
CA ALA A 560 -8.85 -9.62 -6.57
C ALA A 560 -9.34 -9.20 -5.17
N GLY A 561 -10.66 -9.09 -5.01
CA GLY A 561 -11.26 -8.63 -3.77
C GLY A 561 -12.76 -8.37 -3.90
N ALA A 562 -13.53 -9.37 -4.34
CA ALA A 562 -14.96 -9.39 -3.99
C ALA A 562 -15.06 -9.87 -2.54
N PRO A 563 -15.84 -9.22 -1.65
CA PRO A 563 -16.16 -9.82 -0.37
C PRO A 563 -16.91 -11.12 -0.67
N ALA A 564 -16.44 -12.23 -0.10
CA ALA A 564 -17.12 -13.50 -0.21
C ALA A 564 -18.59 -13.28 0.18
N ARG A 565 -19.50 -13.48 -0.79
CA ARG A 565 -20.92 -13.64 -0.48
C ARG A 565 -21.00 -14.69 0.62
N ARG A 566 -21.80 -14.40 1.67
CA ARG A 566 -22.07 -15.28 2.82
C ARG A 566 -21.91 -16.72 2.39
N ALA A 567 -20.87 -17.37 2.92
CA ALA A 567 -20.66 -18.79 2.71
C ALA A 567 -21.99 -19.48 3.02
N ALA A 568 -22.48 -20.27 2.08
CA ALA A 568 -23.53 -21.24 2.36
C ALA A 568 -23.15 -21.99 3.66
N PRO A 569 -24.11 -22.31 4.53
CA PRO A 569 -23.81 -22.94 5.81
C PRO A 569 -22.90 -24.15 5.58
N GLN A 570 -21.72 -24.13 6.21
CA GLN A 570 -20.74 -25.20 6.09
C GLN A 570 -21.39 -26.53 6.48
N PRO A 571 -21.23 -27.62 5.71
CA PRO A 571 -21.55 -28.94 6.23
C PRO A 571 -20.61 -29.20 7.41
N ARG A 572 -21.20 -29.58 8.56
CA ARG A 572 -20.47 -29.90 9.79
C ARG A 572 -19.26 -30.79 9.47
N ALA A 573 -18.09 -30.34 9.90
CA ALA A 573 -16.86 -31.13 9.92
C ALA A 573 -17.05 -32.35 10.84
N GLY A 574 -17.63 -33.41 10.29
CA GLY A 574 -17.92 -34.64 11.03
C GLY A 574 -18.19 -35.87 10.16
N ALA A 575 -18.29 -35.72 8.83
CA ALA A 575 -18.68 -36.82 7.94
C ALA A 575 -17.54 -37.46 7.12
N LEU A 576 -16.30 -36.95 7.17
CA LEU A 576 -15.17 -37.49 6.38
C LEU A 576 -14.12 -38.26 7.22
N LEU A 577 -14.40 -38.55 8.48
CA LEU A 577 -13.54 -39.35 9.38
C LEU A 577 -14.18 -40.69 9.81
N ARG A 578 -15.11 -41.23 9.02
CA ARG A 578 -15.64 -42.59 9.20
C ARG A 578 -15.52 -43.40 7.92
N ARG A 579 -14.29 -43.73 7.52
CA ARG A 579 -13.98 -44.94 6.73
C ARG A 579 -12.47 -45.13 6.64
N ARG A 580 -11.89 -45.66 7.72
CA ARG A 580 -10.74 -46.59 7.78
C ARG A 580 -10.18 -46.59 9.19
N ARG A 581 -10.88 -47.29 10.08
CA ARG A 581 -10.29 -47.96 11.25
C ARG A 581 -10.68 -49.42 11.14
N ARG A 582 -9.71 -50.29 10.83
CA ARG A 582 -9.52 -51.64 11.40
C ARG A 582 -8.34 -52.34 10.73
N ALA A 583 -7.64 -53.12 11.56
CA ALA A 583 -6.41 -53.91 11.38
C ALA A 583 -5.12 -53.07 11.45
N HIS A 584 -4.14 -53.35 12.30
CA HIS A 584 -3.96 -54.32 13.39
C HIS A 584 -2.81 -53.79 14.28
N VAL A 585 -2.69 -54.33 15.49
CA VAL A 585 -1.73 -53.95 16.55
C VAL A 585 -0.55 -54.93 16.52
N ASP A 586 0.49 -54.60 17.30
CA ASP A 586 1.72 -55.35 17.65
C ASP A 586 2.91 -55.03 16.75
N GLY A 587 4.08 -54.61 17.23
CA GLY A 587 4.68 -54.70 18.57
C GLY A 587 6.15 -55.06 18.34
N GLY A 588 7.10 -54.36 18.97
CA GLY A 588 8.52 -54.74 18.85
C GLY A 588 9.48 -53.59 19.07
N ALA A 589 10.01 -53.51 20.29
CA ALA A 589 11.25 -52.82 20.59
C ALA A 589 12.44 -53.50 19.89
N VAL A 590 13.56 -52.76 19.76
CA VAL A 590 14.97 -53.16 19.95
C VAL A 590 15.88 -52.27 19.10
N GLY A 591 16.95 -51.76 19.73
CA GLY A 591 18.28 -51.82 19.11
C GLY A 591 18.93 -50.49 18.76
N GLU A 592 19.71 -49.97 19.69
CA GLU A 592 20.89 -49.14 19.38
C GLU A 592 21.81 -49.87 18.40
N ALA A 593 22.29 -49.16 17.37
CA ALA A 593 23.52 -49.54 16.67
C ALA A 593 24.21 -48.31 16.10
N ARG A 594 25.49 -48.21 16.48
CA ARG A 594 26.51 -47.22 16.16
C ARG A 594 26.75 -47.08 14.66
N GLU A 595 26.88 -45.84 14.17
CA GLU A 595 27.47 -45.58 12.86
C GLU A 595 29.00 -45.45 12.96
N HIS A 596 29.65 -46.32 12.19
CA HIS A 596 31.08 -46.37 11.96
C HIS A 596 31.53 -45.30 10.95
N HIS A 597 32.59 -44.59 11.30
CA HIS A 597 33.47 -43.89 10.35
C HIS A 597 34.15 -44.91 9.40
N PRO A 598 34.54 -44.48 8.20
CA PRO A 598 35.99 -44.44 7.96
C PRO A 598 36.48 -43.21 7.18
N ARG A 599 37.75 -42.89 7.48
CA ARG A 599 38.61 -41.94 6.79
C ARG A 599 39.51 -42.65 5.78
N ARG A 600 39.87 -41.88 4.73
CA ARG A 600 41.14 -41.83 3.97
C ARG A 600 41.57 -43.01 3.07
N GLY A 601 41.87 -42.64 1.83
CA GLY A 601 42.90 -43.23 0.98
C GLY A 601 43.12 -42.33 -0.24
N GLY A 602 44.35 -41.90 -0.49
CA GLY A 602 44.72 -41.12 -1.68
C GLY A 602 45.89 -41.78 -2.41
N ALA A 603 46.02 -41.53 -3.71
CA ALA A 603 47.29 -41.44 -4.44
C ALA A 603 47.08 -41.10 -5.93
N ARG A 604 47.70 -39.98 -6.33
CA ARG A 604 48.52 -39.70 -7.53
C ARG A 604 48.22 -40.37 -8.89
N GLY A 605 48.14 -39.52 -9.92
CA GLY A 605 48.49 -39.81 -11.31
C GLY A 605 48.71 -38.51 -12.10
N GLU A 606 49.95 -38.23 -12.49
CA GLU A 606 50.38 -37.11 -13.33
C GLU A 606 49.97 -37.30 -14.80
N ALA A 607 49.62 -36.21 -15.49
CA ALA A 607 49.92 -36.04 -16.93
C ALA A 607 49.97 -34.55 -17.33
N ARG A 608 50.86 -34.29 -18.28
CA ARG A 608 51.53 -33.02 -18.62
C ARG A 608 50.86 -32.30 -19.80
N ARG A 609 51.13 -30.98 -19.91
CA ARG A 609 51.26 -30.13 -21.13
C ARG A 609 49.92 -29.75 -21.82
N ARG A 610 49.67 -28.53 -22.35
CA ARG A 610 50.46 -27.36 -22.80
C ARG A 610 49.59 -26.10 -22.66
N ARG A 611 50.18 -24.96 -22.28
CA ARG A 611 49.56 -23.62 -22.38
C ARG A 611 50.08 -22.92 -23.64
N HIS A 612 49.19 -22.39 -24.47
CA HIS A 612 49.52 -21.36 -25.46
C HIS A 612 49.12 -19.99 -24.92
N ARG A 613 50.08 -19.06 -24.95
CA ARG A 613 49.92 -17.61 -24.74
C ARG A 613 49.95 -16.90 -26.09
N LEU A 614 49.39 -15.68 -26.07
CA LEU A 614 49.75 -14.43 -26.82
C LEU A 614 48.57 -13.88 -27.66
N PRO A 615 48.54 -12.56 -27.99
CA PRO A 615 49.07 -11.40 -27.26
C PRO A 615 48.11 -10.18 -27.21
N VAL A 616 48.51 -9.19 -26.41
CA VAL A 616 48.04 -7.80 -26.37
C VAL A 616 48.73 -7.00 -27.48
N LEU A 617 48.00 -6.10 -28.17
CA LEU A 617 48.59 -4.94 -28.85
C LEU A 617 47.63 -3.72 -28.80
N SER A 618 48.19 -2.60 -28.33
CA SER A 618 47.67 -1.24 -28.46
C SER A 618 48.15 -0.61 -29.77
N GLY A 619 47.42 0.38 -30.27
CA GLY A 619 47.91 1.28 -31.33
C GLY A 619 46.91 2.37 -31.72
N HIS A 620 47.17 3.60 -31.29
CA HIS A 620 46.58 4.85 -31.78
C HIS A 620 46.97 5.14 -33.24
N VAL A 621 46.04 5.64 -34.08
CA VAL A 621 46.31 6.67 -35.12
C VAL A 621 45.02 7.47 -35.44
N ARG A 622 45.15 8.80 -35.56
CA ARG A 622 44.29 9.82 -36.23
C ARG A 622 45.27 10.79 -36.93
N PRO A 623 44.85 11.79 -37.76
CA PRO A 623 43.85 11.84 -38.85
C PRO A 623 44.39 12.60 -40.11
N GLY A 624 43.59 12.71 -41.20
CA GLY A 624 43.78 13.66 -42.33
C GLY A 624 42.80 13.37 -43.49
N THR A 625 41.85 14.28 -43.82
CA THR A 625 41.84 15.23 -44.98
C THR A 625 41.75 14.51 -46.34
N GLU A 626 40.89 14.78 -47.33
CA GLU A 626 40.07 15.94 -47.74
C GLU A 626 39.17 15.52 -48.94
N GLY A 627 38.11 16.32 -49.20
CA GLY A 627 37.40 16.45 -50.48
C GLY A 627 36.06 15.70 -50.65
N GLU A 628 34.97 16.24 -51.21
CA GLU A 628 34.25 17.53 -51.15
C GLU A 628 33.06 17.37 -52.13
N GLY A 629 31.93 18.03 -51.83
CA GLY A 629 30.86 18.33 -52.79
C GLY A 629 29.55 17.57 -52.56
N ARG A 630 28.37 18.19 -52.40
CA ARG A 630 27.90 19.58 -52.42
C ARG A 630 26.54 19.55 -51.70
N ARG A 631 26.30 20.40 -50.69
CA ARG A 631 24.94 20.75 -50.24
C ARG A 631 24.83 22.26 -50.07
N ARG A 632 23.82 22.83 -50.72
CA ARG A 632 23.44 24.24 -50.64
C ARG A 632 22.73 24.50 -49.31
N ASP A 633 23.22 25.51 -48.61
CA ASP A 633 22.48 26.31 -47.62
C ASP A 633 21.87 27.52 -48.38
N PRO A 634 20.76 28.11 -47.90
CA PRO A 634 20.99 29.32 -47.11
C PRO A 634 20.08 29.47 -45.88
N ARG A 635 20.75 29.84 -44.79
CA ARG A 635 20.26 30.52 -43.60
C ARG A 635 19.17 31.55 -43.87
N GLY A 636 18.19 31.58 -42.97
CA GLY A 636 17.39 32.77 -42.73
C GLY A 636 16.37 32.59 -41.63
N GLN A 637 16.63 33.26 -40.49
CA GLN A 637 15.69 33.73 -39.47
C GLN A 637 15.42 32.85 -38.23
N GLY A 638 15.78 33.45 -37.08
CA GLY A 638 14.85 33.54 -35.95
C GLY A 638 15.04 32.56 -34.80
N ARG A 639 16.11 32.71 -34.03
CA ARG A 639 16.10 32.29 -32.62
C ARG A 639 15.21 33.27 -31.85
N GLU A 640 13.94 32.93 -31.67
CA GLU A 640 13.10 33.57 -30.66
C GLU A 640 13.37 32.96 -29.28
N ARG A 641 13.61 33.87 -28.34
CA ARG A 641 13.87 33.63 -26.93
C ARG A 641 12.59 33.12 -26.27
N ALA A 642 12.68 32.00 -25.56
CA ALA A 642 11.66 31.56 -24.62
C ALA A 642 11.65 32.52 -23.42
N GLY A 643 10.67 33.43 -23.39
CA GLY A 643 10.40 34.31 -22.25
C GLY A 643 8.96 34.83 -22.31
N GLY A 644 8.14 34.49 -21.30
CA GLY A 644 6.84 35.12 -21.04
C GLY A 644 5.59 34.35 -21.47
N GLY A 645 5.32 33.17 -20.88
CA GLY A 645 4.12 32.36 -21.17
C GLY A 645 2.90 32.57 -20.25
N GLU A 646 3.06 33.18 -19.08
CA GLU A 646 1.99 33.23 -18.07
C GLU A 646 0.87 34.28 -18.33
N PRO A 647 1.14 35.49 -18.85
CA PRO A 647 0.08 36.52 -19.03
C PRO A 647 -0.87 36.26 -20.20
N ALA A 648 -0.52 35.36 -21.13
CA ALA A 648 -1.30 35.05 -22.32
C ALA A 648 -2.35 33.98 -22.05
N LEU A 649 -1.97 32.91 -21.35
CA LEU A 649 -2.87 31.81 -20.99
C LEU A 649 -4.00 32.29 -20.07
N MET A 650 -3.70 33.12 -19.07
CA MET A 650 -4.69 33.64 -18.12
C MET A 650 -5.74 34.53 -18.82
N ARG A 651 -5.31 35.40 -19.74
CA ARG A 651 -6.21 36.24 -20.55
C ARG A 651 -7.09 35.43 -21.48
N GLU A 652 -6.58 34.33 -22.03
CA GLU A 652 -7.35 33.44 -22.90
C GLU A 652 -8.37 32.62 -22.10
N LEU A 653 -8.01 32.12 -20.92
CA LEU A 653 -8.93 31.40 -20.01
C LEU A 653 -10.07 32.29 -19.52
N LEU A 654 -9.78 33.55 -19.16
CA LEU A 654 -10.80 34.52 -18.74
C LEU A 654 -11.84 34.81 -19.85
N ARG A 655 -11.43 34.81 -21.12
CA ARG A 655 -12.35 34.99 -22.26
C ARG A 655 -13.31 33.83 -22.48
N ILE A 656 -12.98 32.64 -21.97
CA ILE A 656 -13.78 31.41 -22.16
C ILE A 656 -14.83 31.23 -21.04
N LEU A 657 -14.70 31.95 -19.91
CA LEU A 657 -15.64 31.85 -18.78
C LEU A 657 -17.11 32.11 -19.17
N PRO A 658 -17.46 33.13 -19.99
CA PRO A 658 -18.85 33.35 -20.41
C PRO A 658 -19.41 32.23 -21.29
N ASP A 659 -18.55 31.58 -22.09
CA ASP A 659 -18.93 30.46 -22.95
C ASP A 659 -19.19 29.20 -22.12
N LEU A 660 -18.36 28.98 -21.10
CA LEU A 660 -18.53 27.91 -20.13
C LEU A 660 -19.81 28.09 -19.31
N ALA A 661 -20.10 29.30 -18.84
CA ALA A 661 -21.36 29.60 -18.13
C ALA A 661 -22.59 29.34 -19.01
N ARG A 662 -22.57 29.75 -20.28
CA ARG A 662 -23.64 29.48 -21.25
C ARG A 662 -23.80 27.99 -21.54
N LEU A 663 -22.70 27.25 -21.70
CA LEU A 663 -22.73 25.80 -21.87
C LEU A 663 -23.39 25.12 -20.66
N ILE A 664 -22.96 25.47 -19.45
CA ILE A 664 -23.48 24.91 -18.20
C ILE A 664 -24.97 25.22 -18.08
N GLY A 665 -25.40 26.47 -18.26
CA GLY A 665 -26.81 26.84 -18.19
C GLY A 665 -27.70 26.05 -19.15
N ARG A 666 -27.25 25.85 -20.40
CA ARG A 666 -27.97 25.08 -21.41
C ARG A 666 -27.98 23.58 -21.11
N LEU A 667 -26.87 23.02 -20.62
CA LEU A 667 -26.79 21.60 -20.24
C LEU A 667 -27.72 21.26 -19.05
N VAL A 668 -27.88 22.17 -18.09
CA VAL A 668 -28.77 21.97 -16.94
C VAL A 668 -30.23 21.90 -17.34
N ALA A 669 -30.62 22.78 -18.27
CA ALA A 669 -31.96 22.82 -18.82
C ALA A 669 -32.29 21.59 -19.68
N ASP A 670 -31.28 20.88 -20.20
CA ASP A 670 -31.49 19.73 -21.07
C ASP A 670 -31.98 18.48 -20.27
N PRO A 671 -33.07 17.81 -20.69
CA PRO A 671 -33.61 16.64 -20.00
C PRO A 671 -32.72 15.39 -20.10
N VAL A 672 -31.76 15.33 -21.03
CA VAL A 672 -30.85 14.20 -21.27
C VAL A 672 -29.74 14.13 -20.22
N LEU A 673 -29.40 15.24 -19.55
CA LEU A 673 -28.35 15.25 -18.54
C LEU A 673 -28.77 14.44 -17.29
N PRO A 674 -27.96 13.47 -16.82
CA PRO A 674 -28.32 12.64 -15.68
C PRO A 674 -28.66 13.44 -14.43
N ARG A 675 -29.68 13.02 -13.66
CA ARG A 675 -30.09 13.69 -12.41
C ARG A 675 -28.93 13.88 -11.42
N ALA A 676 -28.04 12.89 -11.32
CA ALA A 676 -26.85 12.97 -10.47
C ALA A 676 -25.90 14.10 -10.89
N ALA A 677 -25.74 14.36 -12.19
CA ALA A 677 -24.94 15.46 -12.71
C ALA A 677 -25.59 16.82 -12.40
N LYS A 678 -26.93 16.92 -12.50
CA LYS A 678 -27.69 18.12 -12.11
C LYS A 678 -27.55 18.42 -10.62
N ILE A 679 -27.65 17.40 -9.78
CA ILE A 679 -27.46 17.52 -8.32
C ILE A 679 -26.03 17.94 -8.00
N ALA A 680 -25.02 17.34 -8.64
CA ALA A 680 -23.63 17.69 -8.42
C ALA A 680 -23.32 19.15 -8.79
N LEU A 681 -23.91 19.64 -9.88
CA LEU A 681 -23.78 21.04 -10.26
C LEU A 681 -24.50 21.97 -9.27
N ALA A 682 -25.72 21.64 -8.86
CA ALA A 682 -26.47 22.43 -7.87
C ALA A 682 -25.72 22.49 -6.53
N ALA A 683 -25.11 21.37 -6.10
CA ALA A 683 -24.28 21.32 -4.91
C ALA A 683 -23.00 22.16 -5.04
N ALA A 684 -22.35 22.16 -6.21
CA ALA A 684 -21.18 22.99 -6.46
C ALA A 684 -21.54 24.48 -6.47
N VAL A 685 -22.68 24.87 -7.05
CA VAL A 685 -23.17 26.25 -7.00
C VAL A 685 -23.52 26.65 -5.57
N ALA A 686 -24.20 25.77 -4.82
CA ALA A 686 -24.51 26.02 -3.41
C ALA A 686 -23.24 26.17 -2.56
N TYR A 687 -22.18 25.41 -2.87
CA TYR A 687 -20.87 25.54 -2.23
C TYR A 687 -20.20 26.87 -2.57
N LEU A 688 -20.10 27.23 -3.85
CA LEU A 688 -19.47 28.49 -4.30
C LEU A 688 -20.22 29.76 -3.84
N LEU A 689 -21.46 29.61 -3.39
CA LEU A 689 -22.27 30.69 -2.79
C LEU A 689 -22.35 30.60 -1.26
N SER A 690 -21.77 29.56 -0.66
CA SER A 690 -21.76 29.33 0.77
C SER A 690 -20.72 30.23 1.43
N PRO A 691 -21.02 30.91 2.54
CA PRO A 691 -20.04 31.68 3.31
C PRO A 691 -19.08 30.79 4.13
N ILE A 692 -18.97 29.50 3.78
CA ILE A 692 -18.22 28.48 4.51
C ILE A 692 -17.20 27.88 3.54
N ASP A 693 -15.98 28.39 3.58
CA ASP A 693 -14.87 27.88 2.77
C ASP A 693 -14.13 26.75 3.49
N LEU A 694 -13.69 25.75 2.74
CA LEU A 694 -12.88 24.65 3.28
C LEU A 694 -11.49 25.14 3.67
N ILE A 695 -10.99 26.14 2.94
CA ILE A 695 -9.75 26.86 3.24
C ILE A 695 -10.14 28.31 3.54
N PRO A 696 -9.88 28.82 4.75
CA PRO A 696 -10.28 30.18 5.08
C PRO A 696 -9.65 31.25 4.16
N ASP A 697 -10.48 32.18 3.69
CA ASP A 697 -10.13 33.30 2.81
C ASP A 697 -9.01 34.22 3.33
N PHE A 698 -8.76 34.24 4.64
CA PHE A 698 -7.70 35.06 5.23
C PHE A 698 -6.28 34.56 4.92
N ILE A 699 -6.13 33.38 4.29
CA ILE A 699 -4.84 32.85 3.85
C ILE A 699 -4.59 33.30 2.40
N PRO A 700 -3.69 34.26 2.15
CA PRO A 700 -3.47 34.80 0.80
C PRO A 700 -3.09 33.70 -0.20
N VAL A 701 -3.65 33.77 -1.41
CA VAL A 701 -3.47 32.79 -2.53
C VAL A 701 -4.12 31.42 -2.29
N VAL A 702 -4.10 30.91 -1.05
CA VAL A 702 -4.59 29.55 -0.72
C VAL A 702 -6.10 29.53 -0.51
N GLY A 703 -6.72 30.62 0.00
CA GLY A 703 -8.17 30.70 0.22
C GLY A 703 -9.03 30.56 -1.04
N ILE A 704 -8.50 30.88 -2.22
CA ILE A 704 -9.24 30.75 -3.50
C ILE A 704 -9.11 29.33 -4.08
N LEU A 705 -8.24 28.49 -3.49
CA LEU A 705 -7.83 27.24 -4.10
C LEU A 705 -9.00 26.25 -4.15
N ASP A 706 -9.73 26.06 -3.06
CA ASP A 706 -10.84 25.10 -2.95
C ASP A 706 -12.00 25.42 -3.91
N ASP A 707 -12.34 26.68 -4.11
CA ASP A 707 -13.31 27.10 -5.14
C ASP A 707 -12.87 26.71 -6.55
N VAL A 708 -11.60 26.98 -6.88
CA VAL A 708 -11.01 26.60 -8.17
C VAL A 708 -11.02 25.08 -8.35
N LEU A 709 -10.76 24.32 -7.29
CA LEU A 709 -10.78 22.85 -7.34
C LEU A 709 -12.20 22.32 -7.53
N VAL A 710 -13.20 22.86 -6.83
CA VAL A 710 -14.61 22.47 -6.98
C VAL A 710 -15.10 22.77 -8.39
N ALA A 711 -14.81 23.97 -8.92
CA ALA A 711 -15.13 24.33 -10.29
C ALA A 711 -14.45 23.40 -11.32
N ALA A 712 -13.16 23.10 -11.14
CA ALA A 712 -12.42 22.21 -12.03
C ALA A 712 -13.00 20.79 -12.06
N ILE A 713 -13.43 20.24 -10.91
CA ILE A 713 -14.04 18.91 -10.83
C ILE A 713 -15.35 18.85 -11.62
N VAL A 714 -16.19 19.88 -11.51
CA VAL A 714 -17.46 19.97 -12.23
C VAL A 714 -17.22 20.09 -13.72
N VAL A 715 -16.31 20.98 -14.14
CA VAL A 715 -15.98 21.20 -15.55
C VAL A 715 -15.36 19.94 -16.17
N ASP A 716 -14.44 19.26 -15.48
CA ASP A 716 -13.88 17.98 -15.92
C ASP A 716 -14.99 16.91 -16.05
N GLY A 717 -15.88 16.84 -15.06
CA GLY A 717 -17.05 15.97 -15.06
C GLY A 717 -17.93 16.17 -16.29
N LEU A 718 -18.33 17.41 -16.54
CA LEU A 718 -19.19 17.78 -17.67
C LEU A 718 -18.50 17.54 -19.01
N LEU A 719 -17.26 18.00 -19.19
CA LEU A 719 -16.60 17.97 -20.50
C LEU A 719 -16.06 16.59 -20.88
N ASN A 720 -15.70 15.74 -19.91
CA ASN A 720 -15.04 14.46 -20.17
C ASN A 720 -15.92 13.22 -19.93
N TYR A 721 -17.07 13.36 -19.28
CA TYR A 721 -17.94 12.23 -18.93
C TYR A 721 -19.39 12.36 -19.39
N VAL A 722 -19.87 13.56 -19.74
CA VAL A 722 -21.15 13.73 -20.46
C VAL A 722 -20.96 13.37 -21.93
N ASP A 723 -22.04 12.96 -22.59
CA ASP A 723 -22.02 12.64 -24.01
C ASP A 723 -21.44 13.79 -24.84
N ARG A 724 -20.42 13.48 -25.65
CA ARG A 724 -19.67 14.49 -26.41
C ARG A 724 -20.56 15.20 -27.46
N GLY A 725 -21.54 14.50 -28.02
CA GLY A 725 -22.52 15.09 -28.93
C GLY A 725 -23.38 16.13 -28.23
N LEU A 726 -23.78 15.86 -26.99
CA LEU A 726 -24.55 16.80 -26.17
C LEU A 726 -23.75 18.04 -25.77
N VAL A 727 -22.48 17.88 -25.39
CA VAL A 727 -21.61 19.02 -25.03
C VAL A 727 -21.32 19.91 -26.24
N LEU A 728 -21.01 19.31 -27.40
CA LEU A 728 -20.75 20.06 -28.63
C LEU A 728 -21.99 20.77 -29.17
N LYS A 729 -23.19 20.21 -28.96
CA LYS A 729 -24.47 20.84 -29.34
C LYS A 729 -24.66 22.23 -28.72
N TYR A 730 -24.18 22.43 -27.49
CA TYR A 730 -24.40 23.67 -26.74
C TYR A 730 -23.15 24.54 -26.57
N TRP A 731 -21.99 24.07 -27.05
CA TRP A 731 -20.74 24.84 -26.98
C TRP A 731 -20.75 25.97 -28.02
N PRO A 732 -20.58 27.24 -27.61
CA PRO A 732 -20.60 28.37 -28.55
C PRO A 732 -19.28 28.58 -29.30
N GLY A 733 -18.17 27.94 -28.89
CA GLY A 733 -16.84 28.08 -29.49
C GLY A 733 -16.43 26.93 -30.43
N ASP A 734 -15.16 26.91 -30.81
CA ASP A 734 -14.61 25.83 -31.65
C ASP A 734 -14.30 24.54 -30.84
N ALA A 735 -14.12 23.41 -31.51
CA ALA A 735 -13.81 22.15 -30.83
C ALA A 735 -12.43 22.14 -30.15
N ARG A 736 -11.48 22.98 -30.60
CA ARG A 736 -10.11 23.06 -30.07
C ARG A 736 -10.05 23.80 -28.74
N SER A 737 -10.78 24.90 -28.58
CA SER A 737 -10.95 25.62 -27.30
C SER A 737 -11.57 24.73 -26.23
N LEU A 738 -12.61 23.96 -26.59
CA LEU A 738 -13.25 23.01 -25.68
C LEU A 738 -12.28 21.94 -25.18
N GLN A 739 -11.44 21.39 -26.07
CA GLN A 739 -10.43 20.40 -25.69
C GLN A 739 -9.35 20.98 -24.76
N ARG A 740 -8.95 22.25 -24.98
CA ARG A 740 -7.99 22.93 -24.10
C ARG A 740 -8.56 23.10 -22.69
N VAL A 741 -9.79 23.60 -22.55
CA VAL A 741 -10.47 23.71 -21.25
C VAL A 741 -10.62 22.34 -20.57
N ALA A 742 -11.04 21.33 -21.33
CA ALA A 742 -11.18 19.98 -20.81
C ALA A 742 -9.85 19.38 -20.33
N SER A 743 -8.72 19.74 -20.95
CA SER A 743 -7.39 19.28 -20.54
C SER A 743 -6.92 19.93 -19.23
N VAL A 744 -7.13 21.24 -19.08
CA VAL A 744 -6.79 22.00 -17.87
C VAL A 744 -7.65 21.55 -16.69
N ALA A 745 -8.97 21.46 -16.88
CA ALA A 745 -9.88 20.98 -15.85
C ALA A 745 -9.54 19.55 -15.41
N ARG A 746 -9.17 18.67 -16.35
CA ARG A 746 -8.76 17.29 -16.04
C ARG A 746 -7.48 17.23 -15.21
N TRP A 747 -6.51 18.10 -15.50
CA TRP A 747 -5.28 18.20 -14.73
C TRP A 747 -5.56 18.70 -13.31
N LEU A 748 -6.36 19.76 -13.18
CA LEU A 748 -6.87 20.29 -11.92
C LEU A 748 -7.91 19.40 -11.22
N ALA A 749 -8.28 18.24 -11.77
CA ALA A 749 -9.19 17.31 -11.11
C ALA A 749 -8.60 15.90 -11.04
N VAL A 750 -7.29 15.76 -11.24
CA VAL A 750 -6.60 14.46 -11.37
C VAL A 750 -6.69 13.62 -10.09
N TRP A 751 -6.78 14.28 -8.93
CA TRP A 751 -6.92 13.63 -7.62
C TRP A 751 -8.30 13.02 -7.37
N VAL A 752 -9.33 13.43 -8.12
CA VAL A 752 -10.66 12.79 -8.02
C VAL A 752 -10.68 11.51 -8.86
N PRO A 753 -10.95 10.33 -8.26
CA PRO A 753 -10.93 9.07 -8.99
C PRO A 753 -11.89 9.08 -10.19
N ARG A 754 -11.41 8.67 -11.37
CA ARG A 754 -12.20 8.62 -12.61
C ARG A 754 -13.52 7.87 -12.48
N ARG A 755 -13.58 6.85 -11.60
CA ARG A 755 -14.81 6.08 -11.32
C ARG A 755 -15.89 6.92 -10.66
N VAL A 756 -15.52 7.83 -9.76
CA VAL A 756 -16.46 8.72 -9.07
C VAL A 756 -17.05 9.70 -10.06
N LYS A 757 -16.19 10.38 -10.83
CA LYS A 757 -16.61 11.34 -11.87
C LYS A 757 -17.52 10.68 -12.91
N ARG A 758 -17.17 9.48 -13.37
CA ARG A 758 -18.01 8.71 -14.31
C ARG A 758 -19.38 8.36 -13.74
N ARG A 759 -19.46 7.95 -12.47
CA ARG A 759 -20.73 7.60 -11.81
C ARG A 759 -21.66 8.80 -11.69
N VAL A 760 -21.09 9.96 -11.34
CA VAL A 760 -21.84 11.21 -11.15
C VAL A 760 -22.28 11.80 -12.48
N PHE A 761 -21.35 11.96 -13.43
CA PHE A 761 -21.59 12.75 -14.65
C PHE A 761 -22.06 11.92 -15.87
N ALA A 762 -21.70 10.63 -15.96
CA ALA A 762 -22.13 9.78 -17.08
C ALA A 762 -23.38 8.94 -16.77
N GLY A 763 -23.88 8.96 -15.52
CA GLY A 763 -25.02 8.14 -15.07
C GLY A 763 -24.80 6.62 -15.20
N ARG A 764 -23.54 6.15 -15.14
CA ARG A 764 -23.14 4.76 -15.42
C ARG A 764 -22.37 4.08 -14.29
#